data_AF-A0A0P0NIX0-F1
#
_entry.id   AF-A0A0P0NIX0-F1
#
_cell.length_a   1.000
_cell.length_b   1.000
_cell.length_c   1.000
_cell.angle_alpha   90.00
_cell.angle_beta   90.00
_cell.angle_gamma   90.00
#
_symmetry.space_group_name_H-M   'P 1'
#
loop_
_entity.id
_entity.type
_entity.pdbx_description
1 polymer ?
#
loop_
_entity_poly.entity_id
_entity_poly.type
_entity_poly.pdbx_seq_one_letter_code
_entity_poly.pdbx_strand_id
1 'polypeptide(L)'
;MKNIVLLICLLFIFHNIHAQICGSPGKDGATGFRNRVINTYFSPATDMVLPQGSKQIMLNGVDLSGGLFFDNFGTTPISPGDLLMVIQMQDATINFSDDARYGSNNPLSGPDGRGGTGFTDLGSSGKYEYVLAINSVTRNGGLLIFKGLGAGDGTVNQYISAAPTLFRGSRSFQVIRVPQYANLTLDLDRESVNMPRFNGKVGGVLAFNVAGTLNLNGHKIDASVSGFFGGDKARGFERADGYYNRNDVYAQFSTRDLAERHAGKADGVAGSPAFGFPLGTRGIGAAANAGGAGYLNLAGGGGGGNGGAGGVGGNGAATGDPRDVFPNGGRPGSPVYTVNADLDRLIPGGGGGGADVNGYDIFNITAAGGAAVMINADRITGTGAIISNGASILAPWANPGDYNVILSGSGGGAGGTIFVNELRGDLPANVSIEARGGNGHNIALKNSVMLTNGPGGGGGGGQVFNSLSPSRASTNVTKGSAGMVYETGDKKSAADGQDGNTQSFRNSDLPRHLRYNVCFPELYTKVALSNLTALNYPGSQLNYTIRTRNLGPATAVDVQLEMKLPPGFSFVSAKASYTGDSSGPETLVNLDPTARRLLVGNFNLFPGDEVVITLTAKIACNVIPGTYHASAQSLAPDPLRTAANPDRLVTPAVNAFPNTFFSYESYPDPVPGSNYNGDLAASSAEDVVVVMANITGNVIQAPQISVFCLKGDPGIIQGMEPSGGPVPFSYQWQQSSNGQDFTNIIGAITEHFDPPLLTESVYYRRKVVMGGCIDVPNFSNIVLMKVEQSLPVPGFLMPDACVNDGATYFKNTTVPDDDDALGILTYVWDFGDVYSGPGNPNTSTDKNGRHLFSRSGEYTITLTVSRAGICPQTITRGFRFNGLPTANFSIQGSTYCSGQELAFEDRATVDYGEITRIEWYFDDQKPTEVQVDLQPEKRNAGVRIFKHLYPAFHSPATRTVSVRMVVFSGTSCRDEKLMSFILQASPELTFDALPAICKNADPFQLTQAKEVRGTAGEGKYLGRGVNAQGEFSPELAGPGTYSIQYIFTAENGCVVEKSQQITVLPVPVADAGADISMLEGGSQQLALDSKVPAGGGNSGLRYKWTPATFLDRDDVRNPVCAPTLDQVYTLTVTDGESCASTDQVNVRLIKNPQIPNTFSPNGDGINDDWKIKYMESYPQATIVIFNRFGTKVFSGDAKSKPWDGKFKGKDLPIGTYFYVIDPHNGRKTLSGSITILR
;
A
#
# COMPACT_ATOMS: atom_id res chain seq x y z
N MET A 1 35.46 -62.25 10.98
CA MET A 1 36.44 -61.97 12.06
C MET A 1 36.43 -60.48 12.34
N LYS A 2 35.92 -60.11 13.54
CA LYS A 2 36.25 -58.98 14.44
C LYS A 2 36.46 -57.58 13.83
N ASN A 3 35.50 -56.66 13.99
CA ASN A 3 35.34 -55.67 15.09
C ASN A 3 36.41 -54.55 15.10
N ILE A 4 36.02 -53.32 14.74
CA ILE A 4 35.91 -52.14 15.65
C ILE A 4 34.96 -51.12 15.00
N VAL A 5 33.85 -50.85 15.71
CA VAL A 5 32.90 -49.77 15.50
C VAL A 5 33.21 -48.72 16.56
N LEU A 6 33.43 -47.45 16.19
CA LEU A 6 33.21 -46.32 17.09
C LEU A 6 32.93 -45.01 16.33
N LEU A 7 31.67 -44.56 16.48
CA LEU A 7 31.15 -43.18 16.44
C LEU A 7 31.21 -42.37 15.13
N ILE A 8 30.20 -42.62 14.29
CA ILE A 8 29.50 -41.59 13.50
C ILE A 8 28.42 -41.00 14.43
N CYS A 9 28.68 -39.83 15.03
CA CYS A 9 27.66 -38.95 15.63
C CYS A 9 28.27 -37.58 15.95
N LEU A 10 27.60 -36.52 15.48
CA LEU A 10 27.81 -35.08 15.78
C LEU A 10 28.99 -34.36 15.12
N LEU A 11 28.77 -33.88 13.88
CA LEU A 11 29.21 -32.55 13.42
C LEU A 11 28.44 -32.12 12.15
N PHE A 12 27.11 -32.27 12.17
CA PHE A 12 26.21 -31.48 11.33
C PHE A 12 25.59 -30.37 12.20
N ILE A 13 26.40 -29.38 12.56
CA ILE A 13 25.93 -28.08 13.01
C ILE A 13 26.80 -27.04 12.31
N PHE A 14 26.54 -26.82 11.02
CA PHE A 14 26.77 -25.50 10.43
C PHE A 14 25.42 -24.77 10.46
N HIS A 15 24.97 -24.40 11.67
CA HIS A 15 24.13 -23.21 11.75
C HIS A 15 25.09 -22.04 11.52
N ASN A 16 25.07 -21.46 10.32
CA ASN A 16 25.60 -20.12 10.15
C ASN A 16 24.74 -19.20 11.04
N ILE A 17 25.19 -19.00 12.29
CA ILE A 17 24.65 -17.96 13.16
C ILE A 17 25.08 -16.65 12.50
N HIS A 18 24.21 -16.12 11.64
CA HIS A 18 24.43 -14.82 11.03
C HIS A 18 24.57 -13.79 12.14
N ALA A 19 25.72 -13.11 12.14
CA ALA A 19 26.13 -12.25 13.25
C ALA A 19 25.32 -10.95 13.34
N GLN A 20 24.57 -10.58 12.31
CA GLN A 20 23.77 -9.37 12.17
C GLN A 20 22.33 -9.71 11.75
N ILE A 21 21.38 -8.84 12.08
CA ILE A 21 20.03 -8.94 11.53
C ILE A 21 19.94 -8.15 10.23
N CYS A 22 19.30 -8.73 9.24
CA CYS A 22 19.20 -8.16 7.91
C CYS A 22 17.74 -7.88 7.59
N GLY A 23 17.45 -6.64 7.17
CA GLY A 23 16.21 -6.34 6.47
C GLY A 23 16.22 -6.90 5.07
N SER A 24 15.29 -6.43 4.24
CA SER A 24 15.32 -6.63 2.79
C SER A 24 16.10 -5.49 2.11
N PRO A 25 17.36 -5.70 1.69
CA PRO A 25 18.15 -4.67 1.05
C PRO A 25 17.53 -4.25 -0.28
N GLY A 26 17.51 -2.95 -0.53
CA GLY A 26 16.90 -2.38 -1.72
C GLY A 26 15.37 -2.41 -1.73
N LYS A 27 14.69 -2.79 -0.63
CA LYS A 27 13.23 -2.78 -0.54
C LYS A 27 12.63 -1.39 -0.79
N ASP A 28 13.32 -0.33 -0.35
CA ASP A 28 12.87 1.05 -0.54
C ASP A 28 13.31 1.66 -1.89
N GLY A 29 13.79 0.82 -2.82
CA GLY A 29 14.06 1.22 -4.21
C GLY A 29 15.41 1.88 -4.46
N ALA A 30 15.65 2.17 -5.73
CA ALA A 30 16.75 3.00 -6.20
C ALA A 30 16.18 4.34 -6.64
N THR A 31 16.42 5.40 -5.86
CA THR A 31 15.67 6.66 -6.02
C THR A 31 16.58 7.89 -5.98
N GLY A 32 16.14 8.94 -6.69
CA GLY A 32 16.51 10.32 -6.35
C GLY A 32 15.64 10.76 -5.18
N PHE A 33 16.25 11.07 -4.04
CA PHE A 33 15.53 11.41 -2.83
C PHE A 33 14.94 12.82 -2.92
N ARG A 34 13.62 12.92 -3.17
CA ARG A 34 12.86 14.18 -3.25
C ARG A 34 11.96 14.47 -2.05
N ASN A 35 11.61 13.43 -1.29
CA ASN A 35 10.90 13.60 -0.02
C ASN A 35 11.89 14.15 1.02
N ARG A 36 11.41 14.83 2.07
CA ARG A 36 12.28 15.33 3.13
C ARG A 36 12.32 14.43 4.36
N VAL A 37 11.36 13.54 4.55
CA VAL A 37 11.27 12.67 5.75
C VAL A 37 11.67 11.25 5.38
N ILE A 38 12.71 10.72 6.05
CA ILE A 38 13.27 9.38 5.80
C ILE A 38 12.61 8.32 6.69
N ASN A 39 12.61 8.56 8.00
CA ASN A 39 12.15 7.56 8.98
C ASN A 39 10.67 7.71 9.31
N THR A 40 10.07 6.60 9.74
CA THR A 40 8.77 6.61 10.42
C THR A 40 8.96 6.09 11.85
N TYR A 41 8.39 6.80 12.82
CA TYR A 41 8.65 6.59 14.24
C TYR A 41 7.39 6.11 14.96
N PHE A 42 7.57 5.11 15.83
CA PHE A 42 6.51 4.51 16.63
C PHE A 42 6.92 4.51 18.10
N SER A 43 6.00 4.93 18.96
CA SER A 43 6.13 4.77 20.41
C SER A 43 5.42 3.49 20.88
N PRO A 44 5.84 2.90 22.01
CA PRO A 44 5.04 1.89 22.70
C PRO A 44 3.63 2.41 23.00
N ALA A 45 2.64 1.52 22.95
CA ALA A 45 1.24 1.88 23.17
C ALA A 45 0.99 2.46 24.58
N THR A 46 1.72 1.96 25.56
CA THR A 46 1.61 2.29 26.98
C THR A 46 2.98 2.20 27.65
N ASP A 47 3.10 2.73 28.86
CA ASP A 47 4.28 2.50 29.71
C ASP A 47 4.48 1.01 29.95
N MET A 48 5.70 0.53 29.70
CA MET A 48 6.05 -0.89 29.77
C MET A 48 7.55 -1.09 29.94
N VAL A 49 7.90 -2.28 30.44
CA VAL A 49 9.24 -2.85 30.29
C VAL A 49 9.14 -3.87 29.15
N LEU A 50 10.05 -3.77 28.17
CA LEU A 50 10.28 -4.78 27.15
C LEU A 50 11.53 -5.57 27.58
N PRO A 51 11.38 -6.77 28.19
CA PRO A 51 12.51 -7.56 28.65
C PRO A 51 13.41 -7.99 27.50
N GLN A 52 14.67 -8.29 27.81
CA GLN A 52 15.56 -9.00 26.90
C GLN A 52 14.91 -10.33 26.42
N GLY A 53 15.05 -10.66 25.13
CA GLY A 53 14.45 -11.83 24.50
C GLY A 53 12.99 -11.63 24.06
N SER A 54 12.47 -10.40 24.15
CA SER A 54 11.11 -10.10 23.67
C SER A 54 11.03 -10.16 22.14
N LYS A 55 9.88 -10.61 21.61
CA LYS A 55 9.64 -10.77 20.16
C LYS A 55 8.45 -9.95 19.64
N GLN A 56 7.76 -9.25 20.53
CA GLN A 56 6.57 -8.51 20.18
C GLN A 56 6.40 -7.28 21.06
N ILE A 57 5.76 -6.26 20.52
CA ILE A 57 5.44 -5.01 21.20
C ILE A 57 4.17 -4.40 20.61
N MET A 58 3.31 -3.85 21.46
CA MET A 58 2.16 -3.06 21.01
C MET A 58 2.61 -1.61 20.74
N LEU A 59 2.40 -1.11 19.53
CA LEU A 59 2.78 0.23 19.10
C LEU A 59 1.57 1.16 19.02
N ASN A 60 1.77 2.43 19.40
CA ASN A 60 0.84 3.53 19.11
C ASN A 60 0.89 3.93 17.64
N GLY A 61 -0.14 4.65 17.19
CA GLY A 61 -0.10 5.33 15.90
C GLY A 61 1.02 6.35 15.80
N VAL A 62 1.45 6.61 14.56
CA VAL A 62 2.42 7.65 14.25
C VAL A 62 1.81 9.00 14.64
N ASP A 63 2.59 9.84 15.31
CA ASP A 63 2.15 11.19 15.66
C ASP A 63 2.07 12.07 14.40
N LEU A 64 0.85 12.24 13.89
CA LEU A 64 0.57 13.09 12.72
C LEU A 64 0.22 14.53 13.11
N SER A 65 0.10 14.83 14.42
CA SER A 65 -0.29 16.15 14.91
C SER A 65 0.87 17.15 14.90
N GLY A 66 2.10 16.66 14.76
CA GLY A 66 3.34 17.45 14.66
C GLY A 66 3.70 18.27 15.90
N GLY A 67 2.92 18.19 16.98
CA GLY A 67 3.14 18.94 18.21
C GLY A 67 3.19 20.46 18.01
N LEU A 68 3.80 21.19 18.96
CA LEU A 68 3.98 22.65 18.93
C LEU A 68 4.80 23.19 17.75
N PHE A 69 5.30 22.29 16.92
CA PHE A 69 6.39 22.50 15.99
C PHE A 69 6.09 21.98 14.57
N PHE A 70 4.91 21.37 14.38
CA PHE A 70 4.43 20.75 13.14
C PHE A 70 5.44 19.78 12.49
N ASP A 71 6.19 19.05 13.32
CA ASP A 71 7.19 18.10 12.87
C ASP A 71 6.53 16.86 12.21
N ASN A 72 7.14 16.31 11.17
CA ASN A 72 6.62 15.13 10.47
C ASN A 72 7.37 13.86 10.90
N PHE A 73 6.67 12.95 11.59
CA PHE A 73 7.21 11.69 12.11
C PHE A 73 7.10 10.50 11.13
N GLY A 74 6.91 10.79 9.84
CA GLY A 74 6.90 9.82 8.76
C GLY A 74 5.52 9.26 8.45
N THR A 75 5.42 8.62 7.30
CA THR A 75 4.14 8.14 6.76
C THR A 75 4.22 6.71 6.21
N THR A 76 5.35 6.03 6.32
CA THR A 76 5.53 4.69 5.77
C THR A 76 5.21 3.65 6.86
N PRO A 77 4.16 2.83 6.70
CA PRO A 77 3.84 1.78 7.66
C PRO A 77 4.94 0.71 7.72
N ILE A 78 4.93 -0.09 8.79
CA ILE A 78 5.80 -1.27 8.89
C ILE A 78 5.18 -2.41 8.07
N SER A 79 6.00 -3.09 7.29
CA SER A 79 5.64 -4.30 6.54
C SER A 79 6.64 -5.43 6.81
N PRO A 80 6.26 -6.71 6.64
CA PRO A 80 7.17 -7.85 6.78
C PRO A 80 8.48 -7.65 6.02
N GLY A 81 9.61 -8.01 6.64
CA GLY A 81 10.96 -7.82 6.10
C GLY A 81 11.55 -6.41 6.27
N ASP A 82 10.81 -5.46 6.86
CA ASP A 82 11.38 -4.16 7.25
C ASP A 82 12.42 -4.32 8.36
N LEU A 83 13.56 -3.64 8.20
CA LEU A 83 14.50 -3.44 9.28
C LEU A 83 13.98 -2.34 10.20
N LEU A 84 13.91 -2.62 11.50
CA LEU A 84 13.51 -1.67 12.51
C LEU A 84 14.68 -1.46 13.49
N MET A 85 14.82 -0.25 14.00
CA MET A 85 15.71 0.07 15.10
C MET A 85 14.87 0.26 16.36
N VAL A 86 15.20 -0.48 17.41
CA VAL A 86 14.67 -0.24 18.76
C VAL A 86 15.75 0.51 19.54
N ILE A 87 15.44 1.70 20.02
CA ILE A 87 16.41 2.56 20.70
C ILE A 87 15.84 3.17 21.97
N GLN A 88 16.58 3.03 23.07
CA GLN A 88 16.29 3.70 24.33
C GLN A 88 16.78 5.15 24.24
N MET A 89 15.89 6.11 24.37
CA MET A 89 16.24 7.53 24.34
C MET A 89 16.66 8.03 25.72
N GLN A 90 15.92 7.62 26.76
CA GLN A 90 16.10 8.11 28.13
C GLN A 90 15.99 6.98 29.16
N ASP A 91 16.97 6.84 30.04
CA ASP A 91 17.04 5.87 31.15
C ASP A 91 18.18 6.15 32.16
N ALA A 92 19.01 7.19 31.92
CA ALA A 92 20.18 7.47 32.74
C ALA A 92 19.77 7.86 34.16
N THR A 93 20.56 7.40 35.13
CA THR A 93 20.39 7.70 36.54
C THR A 93 21.32 8.85 36.91
N ILE A 94 20.77 9.91 37.49
CA ILE A 94 21.53 11.06 37.96
C ILE A 94 22.26 10.76 39.28
N ASN A 95 23.38 11.45 39.52
CA ASN A 95 24.21 11.22 40.70
C ASN A 95 23.59 11.81 41.97
N PHE A 96 23.74 11.06 43.07
CA PHE A 96 23.26 11.31 44.44
C PHE A 96 21.76 11.13 44.62
N SER A 97 21.35 10.86 45.87
CA SER A 97 19.94 10.83 46.24
C SER A 97 19.30 12.07 45.65
N ASP A 98 18.34 11.87 44.75
CA ASP A 98 17.51 12.87 44.10
C ASP A 98 16.66 13.58 45.17
N ASP A 99 17.38 14.24 46.06
CA ASP A 99 16.98 14.89 47.27
C ASP A 99 17.28 16.38 47.12
N ALA A 100 16.85 17.17 48.10
CA ALA A 100 16.89 18.63 48.05
C ALA A 100 18.27 19.21 47.75
N ARG A 101 19.34 18.41 47.75
CA ARG A 101 20.73 18.83 47.47
C ARG A 101 21.11 18.80 45.99
N TYR A 102 20.38 18.14 45.10
CA TYR A 102 20.72 18.07 43.67
C TYR A 102 20.47 19.41 42.96
N GLY A 103 21.54 20.07 42.51
CA GLY A 103 21.47 21.42 41.95
C GLY A 103 21.42 22.53 43.00
N SER A 104 21.57 22.19 44.29
CA SER A 104 22.04 23.14 45.30
C SER A 104 23.56 23.29 45.15
N ASN A 105 24.13 24.46 45.41
CA ASN A 105 25.57 24.75 45.33
C ASN A 105 26.38 24.03 46.43
N ASN A 106 25.96 22.81 46.79
CA ASN A 106 26.51 21.96 47.81
C ASN A 106 27.70 21.18 47.23
N PRO A 107 28.89 21.26 47.85
CA PRO A 107 30.08 20.57 47.36
C PRO A 107 29.99 19.04 47.39
N LEU A 108 28.95 18.47 48.01
CA LEU A 108 28.72 17.04 48.12
C LEU A 108 27.79 16.45 47.04
N SER A 109 27.27 17.25 46.09
CA SER A 109 26.24 16.80 45.12
C SER A 109 26.69 16.74 43.65
N GLY A 110 28.00 16.73 43.36
CA GLY A 110 28.55 16.65 41.99
C GLY A 110 30.04 16.28 41.96
N PRO A 111 30.55 15.67 40.87
CA PRO A 111 31.95 15.19 40.77
C PRO A 111 33.00 16.31 40.74
N ASP A 112 32.58 17.55 40.47
CA ASP A 112 33.41 18.76 40.49
C ASP A 112 33.48 19.44 41.87
N GLY A 113 32.84 18.86 42.88
CA GLY A 113 32.77 19.43 44.23
C GLY A 113 31.95 20.72 44.30
N ARG A 114 31.05 20.96 43.33
CA ARG A 114 30.19 22.16 43.28
C ARG A 114 28.69 21.85 43.17
N GLY A 115 28.32 20.60 42.97
CA GLY A 115 26.93 20.15 43.03
C GLY A 115 26.16 20.24 41.72
N GLY A 116 25.41 19.17 41.37
CA GLY A 116 24.37 19.14 40.34
C GLY A 116 24.83 19.00 38.89
N THR A 117 25.84 18.17 38.57
CA THR A 117 26.27 17.88 37.19
C THR A 117 26.39 16.37 36.93
N GLY A 118 25.92 15.92 35.77
CA GLY A 118 26.18 14.56 35.25
C GLY A 118 25.22 13.46 35.71
N PHE A 119 25.69 12.21 35.62
CA PHE A 119 24.94 10.98 35.89
C PHE A 119 25.83 9.93 36.60
N THR A 120 25.23 8.98 37.34
CA THR A 120 25.93 7.83 37.95
C THR A 120 25.95 6.60 37.06
N ASP A 121 24.92 6.42 36.24
CA ASP A 121 24.79 5.30 35.33
C ASP A 121 23.98 5.74 34.11
N LEU A 122 24.38 5.33 32.90
CA LEU A 122 23.60 5.56 31.69
C LEU A 122 22.40 4.61 31.58
N GLY A 123 22.37 3.52 32.34
CA GLY A 123 21.37 2.48 32.16
C GLY A 123 21.33 2.03 30.69
N SER A 124 20.13 1.91 30.14
CA SER A 124 19.95 1.60 28.72
C SER A 124 20.04 2.82 27.80
N SER A 125 20.23 4.06 28.27
CA SER A 125 20.20 5.27 27.40
C SER A 125 21.13 5.19 26.19
N GLY A 126 20.58 5.37 25.00
CA GLY A 126 21.29 5.27 23.74
C GLY A 126 21.51 3.84 23.25
N LYS A 127 21.32 2.80 24.06
CA LYS A 127 21.40 1.41 23.57
C LYS A 127 20.37 1.24 22.47
N TYR A 128 20.83 0.70 21.36
CA TYR A 128 19.99 0.40 20.21
C TYR A 128 20.27 -1.01 19.72
N GLU A 129 19.30 -1.58 19.02
CA GLU A 129 19.49 -2.79 18.26
C GLU A 129 18.60 -2.76 17.03
N TYR A 130 18.92 -3.63 16.09
CA TYR A 130 18.06 -3.87 14.94
C TYR A 130 17.18 -5.10 15.19
N VAL A 131 15.94 -5.03 14.70
CA VAL A 131 15.01 -6.16 14.66
C VAL A 131 14.36 -6.24 13.27
N LEU A 132 13.94 -7.44 12.87
CA LEU A 132 13.28 -7.69 11.59
C LEU A 132 11.77 -7.84 11.81
N ALA A 133 10.97 -7.02 11.15
CA ALA A 133 9.52 -7.13 11.21
C ALA A 133 9.01 -8.42 10.54
N ILE A 134 8.13 -9.17 11.22
CA ILE A 134 7.50 -10.38 10.68
C ILE A 134 6.10 -10.09 10.15
N ASN A 135 5.40 -9.11 10.72
CA ASN A 135 4.04 -8.72 10.33
C ASN A 135 3.95 -7.23 9.96
N SER A 136 2.84 -6.84 9.35
CA SER A 136 2.55 -5.43 9.04
C SER A 136 1.97 -4.69 10.25
N VAL A 137 2.39 -3.43 10.43
CA VAL A 137 1.76 -2.48 11.37
C VAL A 137 1.42 -1.21 10.62
N THR A 138 0.15 -0.81 10.67
CA THR A 138 -0.34 0.38 9.98
C THR A 138 0.16 1.67 10.66
N ARG A 139 -0.01 2.81 10.00
CA ARG A 139 0.26 4.12 10.60
C ARG A 139 -0.55 4.42 11.87
N ASN A 140 -1.67 3.72 12.09
CA ASN A 140 -2.51 3.90 13.28
C ASN A 140 -2.02 3.08 14.49
N GLY A 141 -0.91 2.35 14.35
CA GLY A 141 -0.36 1.47 15.38
C GLY A 141 -0.89 0.04 15.26
N GLY A 142 -0.54 -0.78 16.26
CA GLY A 142 -0.90 -2.20 16.32
C GLY A 142 0.19 -3.08 16.93
N LEU A 143 -0.08 -4.38 17.02
CA LEU A 143 0.88 -5.37 17.50
C LEU A 143 1.98 -5.57 16.45
N LEU A 144 3.22 -5.25 16.82
CA LEU A 144 4.41 -5.63 16.06
C LEU A 144 4.95 -6.96 16.59
N ILE A 145 5.21 -7.88 15.69
CA ILE A 145 5.94 -9.13 15.90
C ILE A 145 7.24 -9.05 15.11
N PHE A 146 8.36 -9.37 15.74
CA PHE A 146 9.69 -9.21 15.18
C PHE A 146 10.63 -10.35 15.59
N LYS A 147 11.70 -10.54 14.81
CA LYS A 147 12.88 -11.33 15.23
C LYS A 147 14.03 -10.39 15.55
N GLY A 148 14.82 -10.72 16.56
CA GLY A 148 16.09 -10.08 16.90
C GLY A 148 17.21 -11.12 16.99
N LEU A 149 18.37 -10.70 17.51
CA LEU A 149 19.52 -11.58 17.73
C LEU A 149 19.74 -11.96 19.20
N GLY A 150 18.81 -11.57 20.07
CA GLY A 150 18.81 -11.91 21.48
C GLY A 150 18.33 -13.33 21.74
N ALA A 151 18.13 -13.66 23.02
CA ALA A 151 17.71 -14.98 23.45
C ALA A 151 16.44 -15.43 22.72
N GLY A 152 16.50 -16.60 22.08
CA GLY A 152 15.39 -17.18 21.33
C GLY A 152 14.95 -16.38 20.10
N ASP A 153 15.80 -15.55 19.49
CA ASP A 153 15.45 -14.63 18.37
C ASP A 153 14.62 -13.41 18.82
N GLY A 154 14.77 -12.97 20.07
CA GLY A 154 14.15 -11.74 20.59
C GLY A 154 15.13 -10.56 20.66
N THR A 155 14.78 -9.55 21.46
CA THR A 155 15.66 -8.40 21.72
C THR A 155 16.95 -8.79 22.46
N VAL A 156 18.07 -8.18 22.10
CA VAL A 156 19.36 -8.28 22.80
C VAL A 156 19.34 -7.42 24.06
N ASN A 157 18.70 -6.25 24.02
CA ASN A 157 18.64 -5.32 25.13
C ASN A 157 17.26 -5.34 25.81
N GLN A 158 17.23 -4.80 27.04
CA GLN A 158 15.99 -4.43 27.71
C GLN A 158 15.68 -2.95 27.43
N TYR A 159 14.42 -2.66 27.11
CA TYR A 159 13.91 -1.32 26.90
C TYR A 159 12.81 -0.97 27.89
N ILE A 160 12.71 0.30 28.27
CA ILE A 160 11.75 0.77 29.27
C ILE A 160 11.09 2.05 28.80
N SER A 161 9.75 2.03 28.74
CA SER A 161 8.92 3.22 28.64
C SER A 161 8.20 3.40 29.96
N ALA A 162 8.42 4.52 30.64
CA ALA A 162 7.73 4.81 31.88
C ALA A 162 7.64 6.32 32.09
N ALA A 163 6.49 6.75 32.59
CA ALA A 163 6.33 8.08 33.13
C ALA A 163 7.43 8.39 34.18
N PRO A 164 7.86 9.65 34.26
CA PRO A 164 8.77 10.12 35.29
C PRO A 164 8.18 9.91 36.69
N THR A 165 9.05 9.75 37.69
CA THR A 165 8.68 9.51 39.09
C THR A 165 9.34 10.55 39.99
N LEU A 166 8.95 10.52 41.27
CA LEU A 166 9.60 11.27 42.33
C LEU A 166 11.07 10.91 42.56
N PHE A 167 11.74 10.01 41.85
CA PHE A 167 13.19 9.82 42.05
C PHE A 167 13.95 9.52 40.75
N ARG A 168 13.25 9.67 39.61
CA ARG A 168 13.77 9.26 38.31
C ARG A 168 13.04 10.00 37.19
N GLY A 169 13.80 10.45 36.20
CA GLY A 169 13.27 11.09 35.01
C GLY A 169 12.46 10.15 34.12
N SER A 170 11.95 10.71 33.01
CA SER A 170 11.18 9.93 32.04
C SER A 170 12.04 8.84 31.41
N ARG A 171 11.44 7.69 31.19
CA ARG A 171 12.06 6.61 30.41
C ARG A 171 11.29 6.44 29.13
N SER A 172 11.98 6.50 28.01
CA SER A 172 11.36 6.45 26.70
C SER A 172 12.24 5.66 25.75
N PHE A 173 11.61 4.76 25.00
CA PHE A 173 12.19 4.12 23.85
C PHE A 173 11.23 4.20 22.68
N GLN A 174 11.78 4.08 21.49
CA GLN A 174 11.01 4.14 20.24
C GLN A 174 11.43 3.01 19.30
N VAL A 175 10.54 2.71 18.37
CA VAL A 175 10.79 1.83 17.24
C VAL A 175 10.79 2.67 15.97
N ILE A 176 11.88 2.61 15.22
CA ILE A 176 12.10 3.40 14.02
C ILE A 176 12.17 2.46 12.83
N ARG A 177 11.34 2.68 11.80
CA ARG A 177 11.53 1.97 10.52
C ARG A 177 12.80 2.50 9.86
N VAL A 178 13.75 1.61 9.56
CA VAL A 178 15.04 1.94 8.94
C VAL A 178 14.99 1.57 7.45
N PRO A 179 14.82 2.55 6.55
CA PRO A 179 14.74 2.28 5.12
C PRO A 179 16.00 1.57 4.61
N GLN A 180 15.81 0.65 3.67
CA GLN A 180 16.84 -0.12 2.99
C GLN A 180 16.85 0.24 1.50
N TYR A 181 17.59 1.29 1.13
CA TYR A 181 17.71 1.72 -0.26
C TYR A 181 18.68 0.84 -1.05
N ALA A 182 18.44 0.69 -2.35
CA ALA A 182 19.36 -0.03 -3.25
C ALA A 182 20.55 0.87 -3.60
N ASN A 183 20.24 2.03 -4.18
CA ASN A 183 21.13 3.16 -4.35
C ASN A 183 20.35 4.43 -4.00
N LEU A 184 21.02 5.42 -3.43
CA LEU A 184 20.40 6.67 -3.01
C LEU A 184 21.22 7.85 -3.52
N THR A 185 20.60 8.69 -4.35
CA THR A 185 21.17 9.99 -4.72
C THR A 185 20.32 11.09 -4.09
N LEU A 186 20.96 11.99 -3.35
CA LEU A 186 20.25 13.18 -2.86
C LEU A 186 20.01 14.13 -4.06
N ASP A 187 18.75 14.44 -4.33
CA ASP A 187 18.32 15.34 -5.41
C ASP A 187 17.27 16.30 -4.83
N LEU A 188 17.75 17.22 -3.97
CA LEU A 188 16.89 18.11 -3.19
C LEU A 188 16.93 19.51 -3.81
N ASP A 189 15.77 20.13 -4.03
CA ASP A 189 15.61 21.45 -4.67
C ASP A 189 16.08 22.64 -3.78
N ARG A 190 17.26 22.52 -3.14
CA ARG A 190 17.99 23.46 -2.25
C ARG A 190 17.77 23.34 -0.74
N GLU A 191 17.06 22.32 -0.26
CA GLU A 191 16.81 22.09 1.17
C GLU A 191 17.43 20.78 1.68
N SER A 192 17.57 20.62 3.00
CA SER A 192 18.13 19.42 3.64
C SER A 192 17.06 18.36 3.91
N VAL A 193 17.49 17.15 4.24
CA VAL A 193 16.63 16.12 4.84
C VAL A 193 15.97 16.70 6.11
N ASN A 194 14.64 16.63 6.21
CA ASN A 194 13.88 17.07 7.38
C ASN A 194 13.88 15.97 8.45
N MET A 195 14.12 16.38 9.70
CA MET A 195 14.23 15.48 10.83
C MET A 195 13.37 15.99 11.99
N PRO A 196 12.36 15.22 12.44
CA PRO A 196 11.52 15.65 13.54
C PRO A 196 12.31 15.70 14.85
N ARG A 197 12.04 16.74 15.67
CA ARG A 197 12.62 16.86 17.00
C ARG A 197 12.16 15.72 17.89
N PHE A 198 13.00 15.32 18.84
CA PHE A 198 12.58 14.38 19.85
C PHE A 198 11.48 14.99 20.73
N ASN A 199 10.26 14.46 20.68
CA ASN A 199 9.09 15.05 21.35
C ASN A 199 8.87 14.55 22.81
N GLY A 200 9.84 13.84 23.39
CA GLY A 200 9.69 13.13 24.67
C GLY A 200 9.27 11.67 24.53
N LYS A 201 8.81 11.24 23.34
CA LYS A 201 8.47 9.84 23.04
C LYS A 201 9.19 9.32 21.79
N VAL A 202 9.17 10.09 20.71
CA VAL A 202 9.70 9.72 19.38
C VAL A 202 10.45 10.89 18.74
N GLY A 203 11.26 10.61 17.70
CA GLY A 203 12.07 11.60 16.99
C GLY A 203 13.52 11.66 17.48
N GLY A 204 14.31 12.63 16.97
CA GLY A 204 15.69 12.83 17.39
C GLY A 204 16.71 11.77 16.97
N VAL A 205 16.33 10.81 16.11
CA VAL A 205 17.24 9.80 15.52
C VAL A 205 16.95 9.62 14.03
N LEU A 206 17.93 9.84 13.16
CA LEU A 206 17.84 9.58 11.72
C LEU A 206 18.63 8.30 11.42
N ALA A 207 18.02 7.32 10.77
CA ALA A 207 18.68 6.05 10.46
C ALA A 207 18.26 5.47 9.11
N PHE A 208 19.20 5.19 8.22
CA PHE A 208 18.90 4.47 6.98
C PHE A 208 20.12 3.68 6.48
N ASN A 209 19.84 2.65 5.68
CA ASN A 209 20.87 1.85 5.03
C ASN A 209 20.80 2.02 3.51
N VAL A 210 21.96 1.98 2.86
CA VAL A 210 22.10 1.93 1.40
C VAL A 210 22.93 0.71 1.03
N ALA A 211 22.31 -0.27 0.36
CA ALA A 211 22.96 -1.52 0.00
C ALA A 211 24.09 -1.31 -1.02
N GLY A 212 23.94 -0.34 -1.91
CA GLY A 212 24.94 0.12 -2.87
C GLY A 212 25.51 1.48 -2.50
N THR A 213 25.37 2.43 -3.41
CA THR A 213 26.02 3.75 -3.32
C THR A 213 25.08 4.83 -2.80
N LEU A 214 25.51 5.53 -1.76
CA LEU A 214 24.98 6.84 -1.36
C LEU A 214 25.76 7.94 -2.10
N ASN A 215 25.09 8.71 -2.95
CA ASN A 215 25.65 9.90 -3.57
C ASN A 215 25.03 11.15 -2.93
N LEU A 216 25.87 11.94 -2.23
CA LEU A 216 25.41 13.18 -1.58
C LEU A 216 25.13 14.32 -2.56
N ASN A 217 25.74 14.29 -3.75
CA ASN A 217 25.43 15.18 -4.88
C ASN A 217 25.38 16.70 -4.53
N GLY A 218 26.24 17.15 -3.62
CA GLY A 218 26.33 18.54 -3.16
C GLY A 218 25.32 18.92 -2.07
N HIS A 219 24.44 18.02 -1.65
CA HIS A 219 23.38 18.29 -0.68
C HIS A 219 23.79 18.01 0.77
N LYS A 220 22.92 18.43 1.70
CA LYS A 220 23.11 18.31 3.14
C LYS A 220 22.08 17.39 3.76
N ILE A 221 22.53 16.53 4.67
CA ILE A 221 21.69 15.88 5.68
C ILE A 221 21.83 16.73 6.94
N ASP A 222 20.79 17.48 7.30
CA ASP A 222 20.82 18.40 8.43
C ASP A 222 19.87 17.94 9.54
N ALA A 223 20.46 17.42 10.60
CA ALA A 223 19.84 16.94 11.83
C ALA A 223 20.06 17.92 13.00
N SER A 224 20.44 19.18 12.70
CA SER A 224 20.66 20.20 13.71
C SER A 224 19.36 20.52 14.43
N VAL A 225 19.46 20.82 15.74
CA VAL A 225 18.32 21.28 16.56
C VAL A 225 17.19 20.22 16.71
N SER A 226 17.40 18.98 16.26
CA SER A 226 16.40 17.89 16.33
C SER A 226 16.62 16.91 17.49
N GLY A 227 17.63 17.13 18.34
CA GLY A 227 17.93 16.32 19.53
C GLY A 227 17.04 16.62 20.74
N PHE A 228 17.60 16.52 21.94
CA PHE A 228 16.83 16.81 23.16
C PHE A 228 16.48 18.30 23.29
N PHE A 229 15.30 18.60 23.82
CA PHE A 229 14.80 19.97 23.95
C PHE A 229 15.58 20.80 24.98
N GLY A 230 15.64 22.11 24.74
CA GLY A 230 16.11 23.08 25.73
C GLY A 230 15.09 23.31 26.85
N GLY A 231 15.53 23.99 27.92
CA GLY A 231 14.72 24.16 29.13
C GLY A 231 13.59 25.21 29.02
N ASP A 232 12.43 24.92 29.61
CA ASP A 232 11.20 25.74 29.51
C ASP A 232 11.13 26.93 30.51
N LYS A 233 10.04 27.71 30.46
CA LYS A 233 9.82 29.02 31.12
C LYS A 233 9.60 28.91 32.64
N ALA A 234 9.96 29.97 33.36
CA ALA A 234 9.43 30.23 34.69
C ALA A 234 7.99 30.77 34.58
N ARG A 235 6.95 30.01 34.98
CA ARG A 235 5.59 30.56 35.15
C ARG A 235 5.59 31.55 36.33
N GLY A 236 5.33 32.82 36.06
CA GLY A 236 5.22 33.86 37.08
C GLY A 236 3.94 33.71 37.90
N PHE A 237 4.08 33.74 39.23
CA PHE A 237 3.00 34.13 40.14
C PHE A 237 3.45 35.44 40.80
N GLU A 238 2.66 36.50 40.67
CA GLU A 238 2.84 37.72 41.47
C GLU A 238 2.51 37.40 42.93
N ARG A 239 3.43 37.66 43.86
CA ARG A 239 3.10 37.88 45.28
C ARG A 239 3.07 39.37 45.58
N ALA A 240 2.15 39.75 46.46
CA ALA A 240 1.71 41.11 46.71
C ALA A 240 2.49 41.84 47.84
N ASP A 241 3.62 41.30 48.28
CA ASP A 241 4.30 41.73 49.50
C ASP A 241 5.81 41.81 49.29
N GLY A 242 6.31 43.05 49.25
CA GLY A 242 7.66 43.41 48.85
C GLY A 242 8.77 42.96 49.81
N TYR A 243 9.97 42.92 49.22
CA TYR A 243 11.30 42.85 49.85
C TYR A 243 11.50 41.78 50.93
N TYR A 244 12.27 40.72 50.65
CA TYR A 244 13.32 40.26 51.57
C TYR A 244 14.39 39.39 50.87
N ASN A 245 15.61 39.62 51.34
CA ASN A 245 16.88 39.02 51.00
C ASN A 245 17.01 37.65 51.72
N ARG A 246 17.36 36.56 51.03
CA ARG A 246 17.79 35.30 51.70
C ARG A 246 19.00 34.68 50.98
N ASN A 247 20.04 34.40 51.78
CA ASN A 247 21.31 33.80 51.39
C ASN A 247 21.32 32.26 51.58
N ASP A 248 20.13 31.67 51.69
CA ASP A 248 19.92 30.31 52.21
C ASP A 248 18.92 29.51 51.36
N VAL A 249 18.67 29.95 50.12
CA VAL A 249 17.81 29.26 49.15
C VAL A 249 18.65 28.71 47.99
N TYR A 250 19.55 27.78 48.31
CA TYR A 250 20.16 26.92 47.28
C TYR A 250 19.31 25.70 46.94
N ALA A 251 18.21 25.47 47.67
CA ALA A 251 17.09 24.62 47.31
C ALA A 251 16.10 24.68 48.48
N GLN A 252 15.08 25.54 48.41
CA GLN A 252 13.95 25.41 49.35
C GLN A 252 12.78 24.77 48.63
N PHE A 253 12.48 23.57 49.12
CA PHE A 253 11.23 22.82 49.05
C PHE A 253 10.25 23.17 47.91
N SER A 254 10.01 22.19 47.04
CA SER A 254 8.78 22.10 46.24
C SER A 254 7.51 21.87 47.09
N THR A 255 7.53 22.10 48.41
CA THR A 255 6.31 22.16 49.22
C THR A 255 5.69 23.54 49.07
N ARG A 256 4.92 23.73 47.99
CA ARG A 256 3.81 24.69 47.90
C ARG A 256 4.09 26.18 48.19
N ASP A 257 5.32 26.65 48.33
CA ASP A 257 5.59 28.08 48.45
C ASP A 257 5.83 28.70 47.06
N LEU A 258 4.74 29.20 46.48
CA LEU A 258 4.63 29.81 45.14
C LEU A 258 5.34 31.18 45.02
N ALA A 259 6.53 31.38 45.59
CA ALA A 259 7.14 32.71 45.70
C ALA A 259 8.42 32.96 44.86
N GLU A 260 9.04 31.92 44.26
CA GLU A 260 10.37 32.08 43.64
C GLU A 260 10.44 31.72 42.14
N ARG A 261 11.11 32.59 41.35
CA ARG A 261 11.19 32.56 39.88
C ARG A 261 12.39 31.72 39.38
N HIS A 262 12.17 30.45 39.01
CA HIS A 262 13.22 29.58 38.46
C HIS A 262 12.90 29.18 37.03
N ALA A 263 13.91 29.20 36.14
CA ALA A 263 13.78 28.70 34.77
C ALA A 263 13.84 27.17 34.72
N GLY A 264 13.46 26.59 33.58
CA GLY A 264 13.45 25.15 33.33
C GLY A 264 14.84 24.60 32.98
N LYS A 265 15.15 23.41 33.50
CA LYS A 265 16.26 22.57 33.05
C LYS A 265 15.93 22.01 31.66
N ALA A 266 16.96 21.77 30.86
CA ALA A 266 16.77 21.12 29.57
C ALA A 266 16.46 19.62 29.69
N ASP A 267 16.14 19.01 28.56
CA ASP A 267 15.99 17.56 28.45
C ASP A 267 17.30 16.88 28.01
N GLY A 268 17.42 15.59 28.32
CA GLY A 268 18.64 14.81 28.09
C GLY A 268 18.45 13.31 28.35
N VAL A 269 19.55 12.57 28.44
CA VAL A 269 19.55 11.09 28.56
C VAL A 269 18.93 10.56 29.86
N ALA A 270 18.75 11.40 30.88
CA ALA A 270 18.06 11.03 32.11
C ALA A 270 16.53 11.24 32.05
N GLY A 271 16.08 11.97 31.02
CA GLY A 271 14.69 12.39 30.85
C GLY A 271 14.26 13.47 31.82
N SER A 272 13.57 14.49 31.32
CA SER A 272 12.94 15.53 32.13
C SER A 272 11.42 15.38 32.10
N PRO A 273 10.73 15.32 33.26
CA PRO A 273 9.29 15.40 33.30
C PRO A 273 8.82 16.77 32.79
N ALA A 274 7.71 16.81 32.05
CA ALA A 274 6.95 18.04 31.89
C ALA A 274 6.50 18.62 33.25
N PHE A 275 6.45 17.79 34.32
CA PHE A 275 6.11 18.19 35.70
C PHE A 275 6.78 17.31 36.80
N GLY A 276 8.07 17.55 37.06
CA GLY A 276 8.73 17.23 38.35
C GLY A 276 9.45 15.87 38.49
N PHE A 277 10.79 15.94 38.47
CA PHE A 277 11.67 15.18 39.37
C PHE A 277 11.16 15.44 40.82
N PRO A 278 11.56 14.68 41.86
CA PRO A 278 11.11 14.88 43.26
C PRO A 278 11.08 16.34 43.70
N LEU A 279 11.93 17.18 43.09
CA LEU A 279 12.16 18.57 43.47
C LEU A 279 12.07 19.57 42.29
N GLY A 280 11.47 19.19 41.16
CA GLY A 280 11.03 20.12 40.10
C GLY A 280 11.89 20.15 38.81
N THR A 281 11.32 20.72 37.75
CA THR A 281 11.94 20.94 36.43
C THR A 281 12.91 22.13 36.42
N ARG A 282 13.28 22.66 37.59
CA ARG A 282 13.84 23.99 37.75
C ARG A 282 15.06 23.96 38.67
N GLY A 283 15.97 24.91 38.51
CA GLY A 283 17.19 25.04 39.33
C GLY A 283 18.49 24.79 38.55
N ILE A 284 19.60 25.23 39.14
CA ILE A 284 20.89 25.38 38.44
C ILE A 284 21.60 24.07 38.11
N GLY A 285 21.20 22.93 38.68
CA GLY A 285 21.79 21.62 38.35
C GLY A 285 21.45 21.14 36.94
N ALA A 286 22.43 20.59 36.24
CA ALA A 286 22.33 19.93 34.93
C ALA A 286 21.89 18.47 35.10
N ALA A 287 20.84 18.02 34.40
CA ALA A 287 20.40 16.62 34.42
C ALA A 287 21.16 15.81 33.36
N ALA A 288 22.16 15.02 33.78
CA ALA A 288 23.04 14.29 32.87
C ALA A 288 23.68 15.21 31.81
N ASN A 289 23.40 15.00 30.52
CA ASN A 289 23.89 15.83 29.42
C ASN A 289 23.02 17.06 29.15
N ALA A 290 21.93 17.27 29.87
CA ALA A 290 21.11 18.48 29.76
C ALA A 290 21.75 19.66 30.49
N GLY A 291 21.58 20.89 29.96
CA GLY A 291 22.02 22.12 30.62
C GLY A 291 21.13 22.48 31.83
N GLY A 292 21.76 22.95 32.91
CA GLY A 292 21.09 23.42 34.11
C GLY A 292 20.44 24.79 33.93
N ALA A 293 19.36 25.08 34.68
CA ALA A 293 18.58 26.29 34.49
C ALA A 293 19.20 27.55 35.12
N GLY A 294 18.72 28.73 34.74
CA GLY A 294 18.99 30.01 35.42
C GLY A 294 18.03 30.32 36.58
N TYR A 295 18.42 31.28 37.42
CA TYR A 295 17.66 31.78 38.59
C TYR A 295 18.08 33.23 38.93
N LEU A 296 17.14 34.13 39.25
CA LEU A 296 17.42 35.51 39.71
C LEU A 296 18.55 36.21 38.95
N ASN A 297 18.39 36.35 37.64
CA ASN A 297 19.36 36.96 36.71
C ASN A 297 20.59 36.08 36.34
N LEU A 298 20.70 34.86 36.86
CA LEU A 298 21.69 33.86 36.42
C LEU A 298 21.30 33.27 35.07
N ALA A 299 22.31 33.03 34.24
CA ALA A 299 22.15 32.42 32.93
C ALA A 299 21.99 30.90 33.00
N GLY A 300 21.36 30.31 31.99
CA GLY A 300 21.31 28.86 31.79
C GLY A 300 22.66 28.29 31.37
N GLY A 301 22.94 27.07 31.82
CA GLY A 301 24.13 26.30 31.42
C GLY A 301 23.95 25.69 30.04
N GLY A 302 25.05 25.57 29.29
CA GLY A 302 25.06 24.90 28.00
C GLY A 302 24.77 23.41 28.12
N GLY A 303 24.11 22.85 27.11
CA GLY A 303 23.93 21.42 26.98
C GLY A 303 25.27 20.70 26.85
N GLY A 304 25.37 19.53 27.48
CA GLY A 304 26.46 18.58 27.29
C GLY A 304 26.27 17.85 25.96
N GLY A 305 27.30 17.91 25.13
CA GLY A 305 27.35 17.12 23.91
C GLY A 305 27.68 15.68 24.23
N ASN A 306 27.62 14.82 23.22
CA ASN A 306 28.01 13.44 23.45
C ASN A 306 29.53 13.29 23.58
N GLY A 307 30.33 14.20 23.00
CA GLY A 307 31.79 14.19 23.11
C GLY A 307 32.38 15.26 24.03
N GLY A 308 31.70 16.41 24.20
CA GLY A 308 32.19 17.55 24.99
C GLY A 308 31.19 18.04 26.03
N ALA A 309 31.68 18.48 27.19
CA ALA A 309 30.85 19.12 28.22
C ALA A 309 30.24 20.44 27.73
N GLY A 310 29.10 20.82 28.30
CA GLY A 310 28.58 22.19 28.16
C GLY A 310 29.44 23.21 28.91
N GLY A 311 29.15 24.49 28.69
CA GLY A 311 29.71 25.62 29.42
C GLY A 311 28.81 26.06 30.57
N VAL A 312 29.40 26.54 31.66
CA VAL A 312 28.66 27.12 32.79
C VAL A 312 27.97 28.41 32.34
N GLY A 313 26.74 28.66 32.80
CA GLY A 313 26.05 29.93 32.64
C GLY A 313 26.71 31.06 33.44
N GLY A 314 26.61 32.30 32.94
CA GLY A 314 27.18 33.47 33.59
C GLY A 314 26.50 33.84 34.91
N ASN A 315 27.27 34.51 35.77
CA ASN A 315 26.83 35.02 37.06
C ASN A 315 25.84 36.19 36.90
N GLY A 316 24.97 36.36 37.90
CA GLY A 316 23.98 37.44 37.99
C GLY A 316 24.02 38.12 39.37
N ALA A 317 23.25 39.19 39.57
CA ALA A 317 23.14 39.94 40.82
C ALA A 317 21.67 40.32 41.14
N ALA A 318 21.29 40.36 42.43
CA ALA A 318 19.91 40.61 42.87
C ALA A 318 19.48 42.09 42.78
N THR A 319 20.42 43.00 43.02
CA THR A 319 20.19 44.45 43.01
C THR A 319 21.30 45.09 42.17
N GLY A 320 21.10 46.29 41.63
CA GLY A 320 22.13 46.98 40.82
C GLY A 320 23.47 47.29 41.52
N ASP A 321 23.76 46.67 42.68
CA ASP A 321 25.02 46.74 43.41
C ASP A 321 26.03 45.69 42.88
N PRO A 322 27.21 46.11 42.39
CA PRO A 322 28.28 45.21 41.94
C PRO A 322 28.85 44.28 43.02
N ARG A 323 28.46 44.44 44.29
CA ARG A 323 28.92 43.62 45.43
C ARG A 323 28.01 42.43 45.75
N ASP A 324 26.80 42.39 45.18
CA ASP A 324 25.80 41.32 45.38
C ASP A 324 25.78 40.31 44.21
N VAL A 325 26.96 39.84 43.79
CA VAL A 325 27.09 38.84 42.70
C VAL A 325 26.79 37.44 43.25
N PHE A 326 25.78 36.78 42.69
CA PHE A 326 25.56 35.35 42.92
C PHE A 326 26.51 34.55 42.02
N PRO A 327 27.48 33.82 42.60
CA PRO A 327 28.35 32.97 41.82
C PRO A 327 27.60 31.71 41.38
N ASN A 328 27.98 31.18 40.22
CA ASN A 328 27.51 29.91 39.64
C ASN A 328 26.15 30.01 38.94
N GLY A 329 26.15 30.48 37.68
CA GLY A 329 25.01 30.27 36.78
C GLY A 329 24.75 28.78 36.50
N GLY A 330 23.75 28.50 35.68
CA GLY A 330 23.30 27.16 35.34
C GLY A 330 24.47 26.23 35.01
N ARG A 331 24.47 25.05 35.63
CA ARG A 331 25.54 24.07 35.50
C ARG A 331 25.60 23.51 34.08
N PRO A 332 26.80 23.17 33.59
CA PRO A 332 26.96 22.58 32.27
C PRO A 332 26.45 21.15 32.25
N GLY A 333 25.86 20.74 31.13
CA GLY A 333 25.61 19.32 30.88
C GLY A 333 26.92 18.54 30.78
N SER A 334 26.93 17.31 31.32
CA SER A 334 28.07 16.41 31.23
C SER A 334 28.22 15.83 29.82
N PRO A 335 29.43 15.55 29.33
CA PRO A 335 29.61 14.69 28.17
C PRO A 335 29.08 13.29 28.48
N VAL A 336 28.59 12.60 27.47
CA VAL A 336 28.10 11.22 27.62
C VAL A 336 29.18 10.20 27.33
N TYR A 337 29.94 10.40 26.25
CA TYR A 337 31.08 9.55 25.92
C TYR A 337 32.35 10.09 26.55
N THR A 338 33.07 9.22 27.25
CA THR A 338 34.47 9.44 27.60
C THR A 338 35.37 9.02 26.44
N VAL A 339 36.67 9.28 26.53
CA VAL A 339 37.66 8.86 25.53
C VAL A 339 37.52 7.35 25.27
N ASN A 340 37.29 6.95 24.01
CA ASN A 340 36.84 5.63 23.53
C ASN A 340 35.36 5.33 23.80
N ALA A 341 34.51 5.93 22.96
CA ALA A 341 33.07 5.87 23.11
C ALA A 341 32.50 4.49 22.72
N ASP A 342 31.48 4.04 23.46
CA ASP A 342 30.74 2.81 23.20
C ASP A 342 30.00 2.90 21.85
N LEU A 343 30.43 2.10 20.88
CA LEU A 343 29.81 2.02 19.54
C LEU A 343 28.40 1.41 19.54
N ASP A 344 27.93 0.94 20.70
CA ASP A 344 26.60 0.34 20.88
C ASP A 344 25.57 1.30 21.49
N ARG A 345 25.94 2.58 21.59
CA ARG A 345 25.04 3.66 21.96
C ARG A 345 24.97 4.71 20.85
N LEU A 346 23.77 5.22 20.63
CA LEU A 346 23.48 6.32 19.73
C LEU A 346 22.66 7.35 20.50
N ILE A 347 23.23 8.52 20.76
CA ILE A 347 22.67 9.48 21.73
C ILE A 347 22.47 10.84 21.05
N PRO A 348 21.35 11.53 21.25
CA PRO A 348 21.19 12.92 20.82
C PRO A 348 21.91 13.91 21.75
N GLY A 349 22.27 15.09 21.24
CA GLY A 349 22.85 16.16 22.04
C GLY A 349 21.86 16.67 23.08
N GLY A 350 22.35 17.01 24.28
CA GLY A 350 21.52 17.60 25.34
C GLY A 350 21.08 19.02 25.00
N GLY A 351 19.89 19.41 25.47
CA GLY A 351 19.43 20.78 25.33
C GLY A 351 20.16 21.75 26.26
N GLY A 352 20.14 23.04 25.92
CA GLY A 352 20.65 24.13 26.74
C GLY A 352 19.62 24.58 27.79
N GLY A 353 20.09 24.89 29.00
CA GLY A 353 19.23 25.30 30.11
C GLY A 353 18.56 26.66 29.85
N GLY A 354 17.32 26.79 30.32
CA GLY A 354 16.54 28.02 30.16
C GLY A 354 17.03 29.16 31.07
N ALA A 355 16.74 30.39 30.66
CA ALA A 355 17.02 31.61 31.42
C ALA A 355 15.77 32.16 32.11
N ASP A 356 15.96 32.90 33.21
CA ASP A 356 14.88 33.61 33.91
C ASP A 356 14.60 34.99 33.27
N VAL A 357 13.33 35.38 33.25
CA VAL A 357 12.84 36.66 32.75
C VAL A 357 12.01 37.36 33.83
N ASN A 358 12.45 38.54 34.28
CA ASN A 358 11.74 39.31 35.30
C ASN A 358 10.46 39.93 34.71
N GLY A 359 9.36 39.18 34.68
CA GLY A 359 7.99 39.72 34.60
C GLY A 359 7.45 40.09 33.21
N TYR A 360 8.01 39.57 32.10
CA TYR A 360 7.45 39.77 30.76
C TYR A 360 7.19 38.44 30.02
N ASP A 361 6.02 38.35 29.38
CA ASP A 361 5.45 37.16 28.73
C ASP A 361 6.01 36.90 27.31
N ILE A 362 7.32 37.10 27.12
CA ILE A 362 7.99 37.02 25.82
C ILE A 362 8.56 35.63 25.53
N PHE A 363 8.64 35.28 24.25
CA PHE A 363 9.05 33.97 23.70
C PHE A 363 10.35 33.47 24.32
N ASN A 364 10.33 32.24 24.88
CA ASN A 364 11.55 31.60 25.37
C ASN A 364 12.48 31.30 24.21
N ILE A 365 13.74 31.67 24.34
CA ILE A 365 14.79 31.11 23.49
C ILE A 365 15.38 29.91 24.23
N THR A 366 14.92 28.72 23.85
CA THR A 366 15.50 27.45 24.30
C THR A 366 16.41 26.92 23.20
N ALA A 367 17.52 26.29 23.57
CA ALA A 367 18.41 25.70 22.59
C ALA A 367 18.30 24.18 22.62
N ALA A 368 17.73 23.57 21.58
CA ALA A 368 17.73 22.12 21.46
C ALA A 368 19.12 21.60 21.02
N GLY A 369 19.44 20.37 21.40
CA GLY A 369 20.64 19.69 20.92
C GLY A 369 20.51 19.22 19.46
N GLY A 370 21.62 18.82 18.86
CA GLY A 370 21.65 18.10 17.60
C GLY A 370 21.17 16.66 17.76
N ALA A 371 20.61 16.07 16.72
CA ALA A 371 20.08 14.72 16.77
C ALA A 371 21.14 13.62 16.65
N ALA A 372 20.71 12.37 16.76
CA ALA A 372 21.56 11.23 16.42
C ALA A 372 21.35 10.82 14.96
N VAL A 373 22.43 10.61 14.19
CA VAL A 373 22.40 10.23 12.77
C VAL A 373 23.15 8.93 12.57
N MET A 374 22.54 7.94 11.92
CA MET A 374 23.09 6.64 11.59
C MET A 374 22.97 6.39 10.08
N ILE A 375 24.10 6.35 9.40
CA ILE A 375 24.17 6.08 7.97
C ILE A 375 25.05 4.85 7.78
N ASN A 376 24.43 3.77 7.30
CA ASN A 376 25.16 2.62 6.78
C ASN A 376 25.08 2.64 5.26
N ALA A 377 26.22 2.58 4.58
CA ALA A 377 26.25 2.46 3.14
C ALA A 377 27.35 1.49 2.74
N ASP A 378 27.17 0.81 1.61
CA ASP A 378 28.28 0.07 1.05
C ASP A 378 29.36 1.02 0.52
N ARG A 379 28.96 2.01 -0.29
CA ARG A 379 29.83 3.07 -0.81
C ARG A 379 29.21 4.46 -0.59
N ILE A 380 30.03 5.46 -0.31
CA ILE A 380 29.63 6.87 -0.27
C ILE A 380 30.41 7.65 -1.34
N THR A 381 29.73 8.53 -2.07
CA THR A 381 30.30 9.31 -3.17
C THR A 381 29.79 10.74 -3.23
N GLY A 382 30.47 11.55 -4.05
CA GLY A 382 30.11 12.94 -4.30
C GLY A 382 30.58 13.89 -3.20
N THR A 383 30.19 15.16 -3.31
CA THR A 383 30.42 16.19 -2.29
C THR A 383 29.17 16.36 -1.44
N GLY A 384 29.27 16.79 -0.19
CA GLY A 384 28.07 17.08 0.63
C GLY A 384 28.39 17.26 2.11
N ALA A 385 27.36 17.47 2.92
CA ALA A 385 27.52 17.60 4.37
C ALA A 385 26.52 16.78 5.19
N ILE A 386 26.96 16.30 6.36
CA ILE A 386 26.12 15.67 7.38
C ILE A 386 26.29 16.50 8.64
N ILE A 387 25.21 17.15 9.09
CA ILE A 387 25.24 18.19 10.11
C ILE A 387 24.30 17.78 11.25
N SER A 388 24.75 17.88 12.50
CA SER A 388 23.96 17.64 13.70
C SER A 388 24.38 18.62 14.80
N ASN A 389 24.22 19.91 14.51
CA ASN A 389 24.63 20.97 15.40
C ASN A 389 23.58 21.22 16.49
N GLY A 390 24.06 21.61 17.67
CA GLY A 390 23.21 22.20 18.70
C GLY A 390 22.77 23.60 18.32
N ALA A 391 21.59 24.00 18.78
CA ALA A 391 21.07 25.33 18.48
C ALA A 391 21.92 26.42 19.11
N SER A 392 22.32 27.39 18.29
CA SER A 392 22.86 28.66 18.78
C SER A 392 21.71 29.62 19.02
N ILE A 393 21.76 30.35 20.13
CA ILE A 393 20.78 31.39 20.42
C ILE A 393 21.30 32.71 19.87
N LEU A 394 20.86 33.06 18.66
CA LEU A 394 21.10 34.36 18.04
C LEU A 394 20.01 35.33 18.48
N ALA A 395 20.37 36.50 19.01
CA ALA A 395 19.41 37.53 19.40
C ALA A 395 18.62 38.01 18.17
N PRO A 396 17.31 37.74 18.04
CA PRO A 396 16.55 38.21 16.87
C PRO A 396 16.11 39.67 17.00
N TRP A 397 16.46 40.38 18.10
CA TRP A 397 15.79 41.64 18.45
C TRP A 397 16.69 42.81 18.84
N ALA A 398 18.01 42.69 18.74
CA ALA A 398 18.89 43.81 19.06
C ALA A 398 19.12 44.71 17.84
N ASN A 399 18.06 45.36 17.34
CA ASN A 399 18.29 46.71 16.84
C ASN A 399 18.72 47.54 18.05
N PRO A 400 19.79 48.35 18.01
CA PRO A 400 20.34 49.06 19.16
C PRO A 400 19.40 50.06 19.88
N GLY A 401 18.09 50.06 19.59
CA GLY A 401 17.10 51.01 20.10
C GLY A 401 15.98 50.43 21.00
N ASP A 402 15.62 49.13 20.91
CA ASP A 402 14.39 48.58 21.53
C ASP A 402 14.62 47.87 22.89
N TYR A 403 15.54 48.38 23.69
CA TYR A 403 16.01 47.75 24.92
C TYR A 403 15.17 48.07 26.18
N ASN A 404 13.95 47.54 26.32
CA ASN A 404 13.21 47.62 27.60
C ASN A 404 13.08 46.27 28.34
N VAL A 405 13.73 45.21 27.87
CA VAL A 405 13.65 43.87 28.47
C VAL A 405 15.00 43.46 29.06
N ILE A 406 14.99 43.15 30.37
CA ILE A 406 16.13 42.63 31.13
C ILE A 406 16.10 41.09 31.02
N LEU A 407 16.91 40.50 30.13
CA LEU A 407 16.98 39.04 29.92
C LEU A 407 18.31 38.45 30.43
N SER A 408 18.24 37.31 31.10
CA SER A 408 19.43 36.46 31.31
C SER A 408 19.66 35.59 30.07
N GLY A 409 20.89 35.15 29.85
CA GLY A 409 21.22 34.31 28.70
C GLY A 409 20.82 32.85 28.89
N SER A 410 20.14 32.24 27.92
CA SER A 410 19.92 30.79 27.87
C SER A 410 21.19 30.09 27.38
N GLY A 411 21.42 28.86 27.83
CA GLY A 411 22.55 28.04 27.39
C GLY A 411 22.39 27.59 25.94
N GLY A 412 23.50 27.40 25.24
CA GLY A 412 23.52 26.81 23.90
C GLY A 412 23.24 25.31 23.93
N GLY A 413 22.63 24.78 22.88
CA GLY A 413 22.34 23.36 22.72
C GLY A 413 23.60 22.60 22.31
N ALA A 414 23.68 21.31 22.62
CA ALA A 414 24.89 20.55 22.32
C ALA A 414 24.88 19.90 20.94
N GLY A 415 26.05 19.62 20.37
CA GLY A 415 26.17 18.82 19.16
C GLY A 415 25.69 17.38 19.37
N GLY A 416 25.09 16.78 18.35
CA GLY A 416 24.55 15.42 18.40
C GLY A 416 25.60 14.33 18.19
N THR A 417 25.13 13.12 17.84
CA THR A 417 26.00 12.02 17.42
C THR A 417 25.82 11.75 15.94
N ILE A 418 26.91 11.67 15.18
CA ILE A 418 26.88 11.24 13.78
C ILE A 418 27.68 9.94 13.66
N PHE A 419 27.05 8.92 13.12
CA PHE A 419 27.61 7.60 12.88
C PHE A 419 27.53 7.32 11.38
N VAL A 420 28.69 7.27 10.72
CA VAL A 420 28.83 6.95 9.30
C VAL A 420 29.66 5.70 9.14
N ASN A 421 29.03 4.65 8.63
CA ASN A 421 29.64 3.36 8.34
C ASN A 421 29.58 3.09 6.84
N GLU A 422 30.71 3.30 6.18
CA GLU A 422 30.99 2.84 4.84
C GLU A 422 31.77 1.51 4.88
N LEU A 423 31.35 0.55 4.06
CA LEU A 423 32.01 -0.77 3.95
C LEU A 423 33.14 -0.76 2.92
N ARG A 424 32.97 -0.07 1.79
CA ARG A 424 33.90 0.02 0.67
C ARG A 424 34.18 1.48 0.32
N GLY A 425 35.39 1.93 0.64
CA GLY A 425 35.83 3.31 0.40
C GLY A 425 36.61 3.50 -0.90
N ASP A 426 36.19 2.85 -1.97
CA ASP A 426 36.90 2.78 -3.25
C ASP A 426 36.49 3.86 -4.28
N LEU A 427 35.46 4.65 -3.98
CA LEU A 427 34.99 5.74 -4.84
C LEU A 427 35.27 7.14 -4.26
N PRO A 428 35.47 8.18 -5.09
CA PRO A 428 35.71 9.54 -4.62
C PRO A 428 34.53 10.10 -3.81
N ALA A 429 34.83 10.65 -2.63
CA ALA A 429 33.89 11.38 -1.78
C ALA A 429 34.61 12.56 -1.12
N ASN A 430 33.87 13.64 -0.89
CA ASN A 430 34.31 14.77 -0.07
C ASN A 430 33.17 15.20 0.84
N VAL A 431 33.13 14.59 2.03
CA VAL A 431 32.03 14.73 3.00
C VAL A 431 32.46 15.63 4.15
N SER A 432 31.70 16.70 4.41
CA SER A 432 31.84 17.50 5.62
C SER A 432 30.91 16.95 6.71
N ILE A 433 31.46 16.54 7.85
CA ILE A 433 30.68 16.02 8.98
C ILE A 433 30.79 17.01 10.15
N GLU A 434 29.66 17.55 10.61
CA GLU A 434 29.62 18.63 11.59
C GLU A 434 28.68 18.28 12.74
N ALA A 435 29.19 18.29 13.98
CA ALA A 435 28.38 18.09 15.19
C ALA A 435 28.86 19.07 16.27
N ARG A 436 28.61 20.35 16.07
CA ARG A 436 29.11 21.44 16.92
C ARG A 436 28.15 21.79 18.03
N GLY A 437 28.71 22.29 19.12
CA GLY A 437 27.94 22.96 20.16
C GLY A 437 27.42 24.31 19.68
N GLY A 438 26.19 24.64 20.06
CA GLY A 438 25.58 25.93 19.80
C GLY A 438 26.09 27.02 20.76
N ASN A 439 26.12 28.26 20.32
CA ASN A 439 26.55 29.38 21.14
C ASN A 439 25.49 29.74 22.20
N GLY A 440 25.96 30.10 23.40
CA GLY A 440 25.14 30.64 24.47
C GLY A 440 24.61 32.04 24.12
N HIS A 441 23.46 32.39 24.70
CA HIS A 441 22.81 33.67 24.41
C HIS A 441 23.63 34.86 24.94
N ASN A 442 23.91 35.83 24.07
CA ASN A 442 24.45 37.15 24.44
C ASN A 442 23.38 38.01 25.14
N ILE A 443 23.81 38.97 25.96
CA ILE A 443 22.90 39.92 26.63
C ILE A 443 23.30 41.37 26.33
N ALA A 444 22.34 42.29 26.28
CA ALA A 444 22.56 43.72 26.03
C ALA A 444 22.13 44.56 27.25
N LEU A 445 22.82 45.69 27.49
CA LEU A 445 22.59 46.60 28.61
C LEU A 445 21.94 47.92 28.13
N LYS A 446 20.86 48.35 28.79
CA LYS A 446 20.42 49.75 28.72
C LYS A 446 20.68 50.43 30.07
N ASN A 447 21.48 51.51 30.01
CA ASN A 447 21.90 52.36 31.11
C ASN A 447 22.86 51.68 32.11
N SER A 448 23.88 52.45 32.53
CA SER A 448 25.01 52.08 33.39
C SER A 448 24.66 51.65 34.83
N VAL A 449 23.43 51.20 35.08
CA VAL A 449 22.88 50.91 36.43
C VAL A 449 22.41 49.46 36.61
N MET A 450 22.50 48.59 35.58
CA MET A 450 22.07 47.18 35.69
C MET A 450 23.13 46.20 35.16
N LEU A 451 24.24 46.06 35.88
CA LEU A 451 25.27 45.03 35.63
C LEU A 451 24.82 43.61 36.08
N THR A 452 23.53 43.34 36.18
CA THR A 452 23.01 42.27 37.02
C THR A 452 22.74 40.92 36.33
N ASN A 453 22.75 40.83 35.00
CA ASN A 453 22.42 39.57 34.29
C ASN A 453 23.65 38.84 33.76
N GLY A 454 23.62 37.51 33.76
CA GLY A 454 24.65 36.66 33.17
C GLY A 454 24.34 36.23 31.72
N PRO A 455 25.34 36.16 30.82
CA PRO A 455 25.18 35.54 29.50
C PRO A 455 25.20 34.00 29.56
N GLY A 456 24.61 33.34 28.56
CA GLY A 456 24.43 31.89 28.54
C GLY A 456 25.72 31.10 28.34
N GLY A 457 25.80 29.89 28.89
CA GLY A 457 26.93 28.98 28.65
C GLY A 457 26.93 28.41 27.22
N GLY A 458 28.11 28.16 26.64
CA GLY A 458 28.22 27.54 25.31
C GLY A 458 27.88 26.04 25.33
N GLY A 459 27.26 25.50 24.29
CA GLY A 459 26.98 24.07 24.16
C GLY A 459 28.25 23.24 23.93
N GLY A 460 28.26 21.99 24.39
CA GLY A 460 29.35 21.05 24.11
C GLY A 460 29.34 20.53 22.68
N GLY A 461 30.52 20.23 22.14
CA GLY A 461 30.68 19.54 20.86
C GLY A 461 30.17 18.09 20.90
N GLY A 462 29.70 17.61 19.77
CA GLY A 462 29.09 16.29 19.59
C GLY A 462 30.10 15.15 19.49
N GLN A 463 29.60 13.98 19.05
CA GLN A 463 30.42 12.79 18.80
C GLN A 463 30.30 12.37 17.34
N VAL A 464 31.42 12.18 16.66
CA VAL A 464 31.44 11.63 15.30
C VAL A 464 32.12 10.27 15.30
N PHE A 465 31.40 9.24 14.88
CA PHE A 465 31.94 7.93 14.53
C PHE A 465 31.98 7.85 13.01
N ASN A 466 33.18 7.72 12.43
CA ASN A 466 33.33 7.79 10.99
C ASN A 466 34.30 6.72 10.48
N SER A 467 33.83 5.83 9.61
CA SER A 467 34.69 4.84 8.95
C SER A 467 35.39 5.35 7.68
N LEU A 468 35.01 6.53 7.16
CA LEU A 468 35.64 7.11 5.97
C LEU A 468 37.08 7.54 6.28
N SER A 469 37.96 7.44 5.26
CA SER A 469 39.34 7.92 5.39
C SER A 469 39.40 9.45 5.59
N PRO A 470 40.43 9.97 6.30
CA PRO A 470 40.58 11.43 6.50
C PRO A 470 40.72 12.25 5.21
N SER A 471 41.10 11.62 4.09
CA SER A 471 41.16 12.26 2.77
C SER A 471 39.79 12.44 2.11
N ARG A 472 38.77 11.69 2.56
CA ARG A 472 37.41 11.65 1.97
C ARG A 472 36.36 12.31 2.87
N ALA A 473 36.68 12.51 4.15
CA ALA A 473 35.81 13.19 5.09
C ALA A 473 36.58 14.16 6.00
N SER A 474 35.99 15.31 6.26
CA SER A 474 36.46 16.27 7.27
C SER A 474 35.44 16.37 8.40
N THR A 475 35.90 16.42 9.65
CA THR A 475 35.01 16.47 10.82
C THR A 475 35.19 17.76 11.61
N ASN A 476 34.08 18.38 12.02
CA ASN A 476 34.06 19.54 12.90
C ASN A 476 33.13 19.30 14.09
N VAL A 477 33.73 19.11 15.26
CA VAL A 477 33.03 18.87 16.54
C VAL A 477 33.31 19.99 17.54
N THR A 478 33.55 21.21 17.05
CA THR A 478 33.91 22.35 17.90
C THR A 478 32.82 22.70 18.92
N LYS A 479 33.26 23.18 20.07
CA LYS A 479 32.39 23.74 21.12
C LYS A 479 31.63 24.97 20.66
N GLY A 480 30.50 25.21 21.32
CA GLY A 480 29.83 26.50 21.30
C GLY A 480 30.54 27.50 22.20
N SER A 481 30.59 28.76 21.76
CA SER A 481 31.10 29.86 22.58
C SER A 481 30.07 30.26 23.65
N ALA A 482 30.55 30.68 24.82
CA ALA A 482 29.73 31.35 25.82
C ALA A 482 29.19 32.65 25.23
N GLY A 483 27.99 33.04 25.66
CA GLY A 483 27.48 34.37 25.39
C GLY A 483 28.34 35.43 26.07
N MET A 484 28.17 36.66 25.62
CA MET A 484 28.86 37.85 26.15
C MET A 484 27.85 38.97 26.40
N VAL A 485 28.26 39.95 27.19
CA VAL A 485 27.59 41.25 27.26
C VAL A 485 27.98 42.07 26.03
N TYR A 486 27.02 42.45 25.18
CA TYR A 486 27.28 43.10 23.88
C TYR A 486 28.10 44.39 23.99
N GLU A 487 27.87 45.25 24.98
CA GLU A 487 28.58 46.53 25.08
C GLU A 487 30.00 46.42 25.66
N THR A 488 30.30 45.36 26.41
CA THR A 488 31.56 45.25 27.18
C THR A 488 32.44 44.07 26.78
N GLY A 489 31.88 43.06 26.11
CA GLY A 489 32.56 41.80 25.82
C GLY A 489 32.76 40.89 27.04
N ASP A 490 32.27 41.27 28.22
CA ASP A 490 32.42 40.48 29.45
C ASP A 490 31.54 39.21 29.41
N LYS A 491 32.11 38.07 29.79
CA LYS A 491 31.43 36.78 29.91
C LYS A 491 30.82 36.55 31.29
N LYS A 492 31.16 37.34 32.33
CA LYS A 492 30.68 37.17 33.71
C LYS A 492 30.80 35.73 34.24
N SER A 493 31.94 35.10 34.02
CA SER A 493 32.20 33.69 34.33
C SER A 493 31.41 32.66 33.52
N ALA A 494 30.62 33.08 32.52
CA ALA A 494 30.10 32.15 31.53
C ALA A 494 31.27 31.49 30.79
N ALA A 495 31.17 30.19 30.57
CA ALA A 495 32.22 29.42 29.93
C ALA A 495 31.77 28.92 28.55
N ASP A 496 32.75 28.80 27.66
CA ASP A 496 32.55 28.07 26.41
C ASP A 496 32.28 26.60 26.75
N GLY A 497 31.68 25.86 25.83
CA GLY A 497 31.60 24.40 25.96
C GLY A 497 32.99 23.76 25.87
N GLN A 498 33.02 22.44 25.78
CA GLN A 498 34.21 21.69 25.40
C GLN A 498 34.03 21.10 24.01
N ASP A 499 35.14 20.99 23.29
CA ASP A 499 35.14 20.38 21.97
C ASP A 499 34.72 18.91 22.09
N GLY A 500 34.02 18.44 21.08
CA GLY A 500 33.57 17.06 20.98
C GLY A 500 34.69 16.13 20.53
N ASN A 501 34.33 14.89 20.21
CA ASN A 501 35.29 13.88 19.78
C ASN A 501 34.93 13.32 18.41
N THR A 502 35.97 13.02 17.62
CA THR A 502 35.88 12.20 16.41
C THR A 502 36.61 10.89 16.65
N GLN A 503 35.94 9.77 16.38
CA GLN A 503 36.49 8.43 16.49
C GLN A 503 36.34 7.69 15.15
N SER A 504 37.46 7.25 14.60
CA SER A 504 37.44 6.30 13.48
C SER A 504 37.18 4.89 14.00
N PHE A 505 36.42 4.10 13.24
CA PHE A 505 36.14 2.71 13.57
C PHE A 505 36.08 1.87 12.29
N ARG A 506 36.23 0.57 12.43
CA ARG A 506 35.94 -0.43 11.39
C ARG A 506 34.64 -1.12 11.74
N ASN A 507 33.92 -1.61 10.73
CA ASN A 507 32.70 -2.39 10.94
C ASN A 507 32.92 -3.61 11.87
N SER A 508 34.14 -4.17 11.92
CA SER A 508 34.53 -5.24 12.85
C SER A 508 34.50 -4.84 14.32
N ASP A 509 34.62 -3.55 14.63
CA ASP A 509 34.70 -3.01 15.99
C ASP A 509 33.31 -2.94 16.64
N LEU A 510 32.25 -3.00 15.84
CA LEU A 510 30.87 -3.08 16.32
C LEU A 510 30.58 -4.45 16.95
N PRO A 511 29.76 -4.50 18.02
CA PRO A 511 29.18 -5.76 18.50
C PRO A 511 28.50 -6.49 17.37
N ARG A 512 28.58 -7.83 17.37
CA ARG A 512 28.07 -8.67 16.27
C ARG A 512 26.68 -8.23 15.80
N HIS A 513 25.74 -8.07 16.73
CA HIS A 513 24.34 -7.73 16.47
C HIS A 513 24.10 -6.34 15.88
N LEU A 514 25.10 -5.45 15.88
CA LEU A 514 25.05 -4.10 15.30
C LEU A 514 25.90 -3.95 14.04
N ARG A 515 26.67 -4.98 13.67
CA ARG A 515 27.46 -4.94 12.44
C ARG A 515 26.53 -4.77 11.25
N TYR A 516 26.97 -3.94 10.31
CA TYR A 516 26.32 -3.81 9.01
C TYR A 516 27.20 -4.48 7.97
N ASN A 517 26.63 -5.41 7.22
CA ASN A 517 27.19 -5.93 5.99
C ASN A 517 26.06 -5.92 4.99
N VAL A 518 26.37 -5.70 3.72
CA VAL A 518 25.35 -5.83 2.68
C VAL A 518 24.88 -7.27 2.69
N CYS A 519 23.67 -7.48 3.18
CA CYS A 519 23.04 -8.78 3.18
C CYS A 519 22.49 -9.01 1.79
N PHE A 520 22.61 -10.21 1.25
CA PHE A 520 21.88 -10.57 0.04
C PHE A 520 21.02 -11.79 0.33
N PRO A 521 19.82 -11.89 -0.25
CA PRO A 521 19.10 -13.15 -0.26
C PRO A 521 19.90 -14.16 -1.08
N GLU A 522 19.88 -15.43 -0.66
CA GLU A 522 20.49 -16.53 -1.41
C GLU A 522 19.42 -17.57 -1.69
N LEU A 523 18.95 -17.60 -2.94
CA LEU A 523 17.83 -18.44 -3.33
C LEU A 523 18.34 -19.75 -3.94
N TYR A 524 17.88 -20.85 -3.36
CA TYR A 524 18.16 -22.20 -3.84
C TYR A 524 16.87 -22.83 -4.32
N THR A 525 16.76 -22.96 -5.64
CA THR A 525 15.61 -23.56 -6.28
C THR A 525 15.90 -25.02 -6.62
N LYS A 526 15.00 -25.90 -6.20
CA LYS A 526 14.97 -27.31 -6.59
C LYS A 526 13.63 -27.63 -7.21
N VAL A 527 13.65 -28.49 -8.22
CA VAL A 527 12.45 -29.04 -8.83
C VAL A 527 12.46 -30.54 -8.61
N ALA A 528 11.30 -31.10 -8.26
CA ALA A 528 11.09 -32.53 -8.16
C ALA A 528 9.71 -32.88 -8.71
N LEU A 529 9.53 -34.13 -9.11
CA LEU A 529 8.22 -34.66 -9.50
C LEU A 529 7.51 -35.25 -8.26
N SER A 530 6.26 -34.85 -8.03
CA SER A 530 5.52 -35.18 -6.79
C SER A 530 4.76 -36.50 -6.87
N ASN A 531 4.31 -36.86 -8.06
CA ASN A 531 3.56 -38.10 -8.33
C ASN A 531 4.43 -38.98 -9.24
N LEU A 532 5.37 -39.70 -8.65
CA LEU A 532 6.32 -40.53 -9.38
C LEU A 532 5.66 -41.87 -9.74
N THR A 533 5.10 -41.96 -10.95
CA THR A 533 4.96 -43.26 -11.64
C THR A 533 6.22 -43.48 -12.48
N ALA A 534 6.80 -44.68 -12.43
CA ALA A 534 8.07 -45.00 -13.11
C ALA A 534 8.05 -44.79 -14.64
N LEU A 535 6.86 -44.63 -15.22
CA LEU A 535 6.62 -44.41 -16.64
C LEU A 535 5.50 -43.37 -16.78
N ASN A 536 5.73 -42.32 -17.56
CA ASN A 536 4.72 -41.31 -17.91
C ASN A 536 4.38 -41.43 -19.39
N TYR A 537 3.15 -41.07 -19.75
CA TYR A 537 2.64 -41.21 -21.11
C TYR A 537 2.08 -39.88 -21.60
N PRO A 538 2.14 -39.61 -22.91
CA PRO A 538 1.49 -38.45 -23.49
C PRO A 538 0.05 -38.29 -22.94
N GLY A 539 -0.39 -37.05 -22.66
CA GLY A 539 -1.75 -36.74 -22.20
C GLY A 539 -1.93 -36.76 -20.69
N SER A 540 -0.99 -37.36 -19.97
CA SER A 540 -0.95 -37.37 -18.50
C SER A 540 -0.82 -35.94 -17.96
N GLN A 541 -1.44 -35.70 -16.80
CA GLN A 541 -1.14 -34.54 -15.97
C GLN A 541 -0.10 -34.90 -14.92
N LEU A 542 0.83 -34.00 -14.69
CA LEU A 542 1.97 -34.16 -13.81
C LEU A 542 1.97 -33.04 -12.79
N ASN A 543 2.43 -33.33 -11.57
CA ASN A 543 2.62 -32.32 -10.54
C ASN A 543 4.11 -32.15 -10.26
N TYR A 544 4.67 -31.01 -10.65
CA TYR A 544 5.99 -30.59 -10.23
C TYR A 544 5.89 -29.95 -8.85
N THR A 545 6.75 -30.38 -7.92
CA THR A 545 7.02 -29.67 -6.67
C THR A 545 8.27 -28.82 -6.89
N ILE A 546 8.10 -27.51 -6.88
CA ILE A 546 9.21 -26.56 -6.89
C ILE A 546 9.41 -26.02 -5.49
N ARG A 547 10.65 -26.10 -5.01
CA ARG A 547 11.05 -25.64 -3.68
C ARG A 547 12.08 -24.54 -3.87
N THR A 548 11.74 -23.32 -3.47
CA THR A 548 12.70 -22.23 -3.42
C THR A 548 12.92 -21.86 -1.97
N ARG A 549 14.12 -22.16 -1.48
CA ARG A 549 14.55 -21.88 -0.11
C ARG A 549 15.49 -20.69 -0.10
N ASN A 550 15.31 -19.79 0.85
CA ASN A 550 16.25 -18.71 1.09
C ASN A 550 17.24 -19.15 2.18
N LEU A 551 18.50 -19.41 1.83
CA LEU A 551 19.57 -19.71 2.78
C LEU A 551 20.41 -18.48 3.14
N GLY A 552 20.13 -17.35 2.48
CA GLY A 552 20.82 -16.10 2.70
C GLY A 552 20.35 -15.40 3.97
N PRO A 553 21.15 -14.44 4.46
CA PRO A 553 20.83 -13.69 5.67
C PRO A 553 19.68 -12.70 5.53
N ALA A 554 19.35 -12.23 4.32
CA ALA A 554 18.29 -11.24 4.08
C ALA A 554 17.00 -11.85 3.58
N THR A 555 15.86 -11.27 3.94
CA THR A 555 14.56 -11.61 3.36
C THR A 555 14.52 -11.23 1.88
N ALA A 556 14.22 -12.19 1.03
CA ALA A 556 13.97 -11.98 -0.39
C ALA A 556 12.52 -11.52 -0.58
N VAL A 557 12.30 -10.33 -1.12
CA VAL A 557 10.96 -9.77 -1.36
C VAL A 557 10.60 -9.87 -2.83
N ASP A 558 9.30 -9.99 -3.11
CA ASP A 558 8.75 -10.07 -4.46
C ASP A 558 9.44 -11.12 -5.35
N VAL A 559 9.81 -12.25 -4.75
CA VAL A 559 10.41 -13.37 -5.47
C VAL A 559 9.39 -13.90 -6.48
N GLN A 560 9.82 -14.01 -7.71
CA GLN A 560 9.11 -14.66 -8.80
C GLN A 560 9.85 -15.92 -9.21
N LEU A 561 9.13 -16.95 -9.58
CA LEU A 561 9.66 -18.18 -10.14
C LEU A 561 9.34 -18.21 -11.63
N GLU A 562 10.37 -18.29 -12.45
CA GLU A 562 10.22 -18.62 -13.85
C GLU A 562 10.46 -20.11 -14.06
N MET A 563 9.50 -20.79 -14.67
CA MET A 563 9.62 -22.19 -15.02
C MET A 563 9.67 -22.37 -16.54
N LYS A 564 10.67 -23.13 -17.00
CA LYS A 564 10.77 -23.59 -18.38
C LYS A 564 10.25 -25.02 -18.44
N LEU A 565 8.97 -25.16 -18.82
CA LEU A 565 8.38 -26.47 -19.09
C LEU A 565 9.01 -27.10 -20.33
N PRO A 566 9.08 -28.44 -20.41
CA PRO A 566 9.61 -29.12 -21.59
C PRO A 566 8.75 -28.81 -22.84
N PRO A 567 9.34 -28.88 -24.06
CA PRO A 567 8.57 -28.72 -25.29
C PRO A 567 7.37 -29.67 -25.35
N GLY A 568 6.19 -29.14 -25.68
CA GLY A 568 4.94 -29.91 -25.72
C GLY A 568 4.26 -30.09 -24.36
N PHE A 569 4.75 -29.48 -23.28
CA PHE A 569 4.06 -29.45 -21.99
C PHE A 569 3.38 -28.09 -21.81
N SER A 570 2.20 -28.08 -21.18
CA SER A 570 1.39 -26.87 -20.99
C SER A 570 1.00 -26.67 -19.52
N PHE A 571 1.00 -25.41 -19.07
CA PHE A 571 0.59 -25.03 -17.72
C PHE A 571 -0.93 -25.22 -17.54
N VAL A 572 -1.35 -25.77 -16.40
CA VAL A 572 -2.76 -25.95 -16.03
C VAL A 572 -3.12 -25.12 -14.81
N SER A 573 -2.39 -25.29 -13.70
CA SER A 573 -2.61 -24.54 -12.46
C SER A 573 -1.37 -24.60 -11.57
N ALA A 574 -1.26 -23.71 -10.58
CA ALA A 574 -0.26 -23.82 -9.53
C ALA A 574 -0.76 -23.30 -8.18
N LYS A 575 -0.29 -23.92 -7.10
CA LYS A 575 -0.56 -23.53 -5.72
C LYS A 575 0.74 -23.42 -4.94
N ALA A 576 0.85 -22.42 -4.07
CA ALA A 576 1.96 -22.22 -3.16
C ALA A 576 1.59 -22.59 -1.72
N SER A 577 2.57 -23.06 -0.98
CA SER A 577 2.55 -23.18 0.48
C SER A 577 3.88 -22.67 1.02
N TYR A 578 3.87 -22.13 2.23
CA TYR A 578 5.02 -21.46 2.83
C TYR A 578 5.41 -22.15 4.13
N THR A 579 6.69 -22.08 4.46
CA THR A 579 7.22 -22.51 5.77
C THR A 579 7.67 -21.30 6.57
N GLY A 580 7.66 -21.44 7.90
CA GLY A 580 8.08 -20.38 8.82
C GLY A 580 7.22 -19.12 8.68
N ASP A 581 7.86 -18.00 8.42
CA ASP A 581 7.25 -16.67 8.36
C ASP A 581 7.08 -16.15 6.91
N SER A 582 7.45 -16.97 5.92
CA SER A 582 7.32 -16.63 4.50
C SER A 582 5.86 -16.51 4.06
N SER A 583 5.60 -15.64 3.09
CA SER A 583 4.23 -15.27 2.69
C SER A 583 4.11 -14.94 1.20
N GLY A 584 2.88 -14.97 0.68
CA GLY A 584 2.55 -14.64 -0.70
C GLY A 584 1.18 -15.22 -1.11
N PRO A 585 0.82 -15.13 -2.40
CA PRO A 585 -0.44 -15.69 -2.91
C PRO A 585 -0.44 -17.22 -2.89
N GLU A 586 -1.47 -17.84 -2.32
CA GLU A 586 -1.62 -19.32 -2.30
C GLU A 586 -2.04 -19.90 -3.65
N THR A 587 -2.86 -19.19 -4.43
CA THR A 587 -3.26 -19.58 -5.79
C THR A 587 -2.48 -18.74 -6.79
N LEU A 588 -1.76 -19.41 -7.69
CA LEU A 588 -0.84 -18.75 -8.61
C LEU A 588 -1.41 -18.71 -10.03
N VAL A 589 -1.28 -17.55 -10.66
CA VAL A 589 -1.57 -17.32 -12.07
C VAL A 589 -0.28 -16.98 -12.80
N ASN A 590 -0.26 -17.13 -14.12
CA ASN A 590 0.86 -16.67 -14.91
C ASN A 590 0.89 -15.13 -14.92
N LEU A 591 1.96 -14.56 -14.37
CA LEU A 591 2.20 -13.13 -14.26
C LEU A 591 2.69 -12.51 -15.58
N ASP A 592 3.09 -13.31 -16.57
CA ASP A 592 3.46 -12.79 -17.89
C ASP A 592 2.21 -12.52 -18.75
N PRO A 593 1.86 -11.26 -19.03
CA PRO A 593 0.68 -10.90 -19.83
C PRO A 593 0.81 -11.35 -21.29
N THR A 594 2.02 -11.67 -21.77
CA THR A 594 2.25 -12.18 -23.14
C THR A 594 2.20 -13.70 -23.23
N ALA A 595 2.10 -14.40 -22.08
CA ALA A 595 2.15 -15.86 -21.95
C ALA A 595 3.38 -16.53 -22.59
N ARG A 596 4.47 -15.77 -22.83
CA ARG A 596 5.71 -16.28 -23.44
C ARG A 596 6.60 -16.99 -22.43
N ARG A 597 6.47 -16.64 -21.17
CA ARG A 597 7.17 -17.22 -20.01
C ARG A 597 6.13 -17.69 -19.01
N LEU A 598 6.44 -18.76 -18.30
CA LEU A 598 5.63 -19.18 -17.15
C LEU A 598 6.24 -18.57 -15.90
N LEU A 599 5.69 -17.43 -15.49
CA LEU A 599 6.17 -16.65 -14.37
C LEU A 599 5.10 -16.66 -13.28
N VAL A 600 5.41 -17.18 -12.10
CA VAL A 600 4.49 -17.23 -10.95
C VAL A 600 5.21 -16.66 -9.74
N GLY A 601 4.55 -15.92 -8.86
CA GLY A 601 5.37 -15.19 -7.88
C GLY A 601 4.71 -14.17 -6.99
N ASN A 602 5.56 -13.23 -6.57
CA ASN A 602 5.35 -12.19 -5.57
C ASN A 602 5.39 -12.78 -4.15
N PHE A 603 6.41 -13.59 -3.89
CA PHE A 603 6.66 -14.22 -2.59
C PHE A 603 7.65 -13.42 -1.75
N ASN A 604 7.44 -13.39 -0.44
CA ASN A 604 8.42 -12.93 0.53
C ASN A 604 9.01 -14.14 1.25
N LEU A 605 10.31 -14.41 1.04
CA LEU A 605 11.02 -15.55 1.61
C LEU A 605 12.00 -15.10 2.69
N PHE A 606 11.70 -15.41 3.95
CA PHE A 606 12.56 -15.08 5.08
C PHE A 606 13.78 -16.02 5.16
N PRO A 607 14.87 -15.59 5.82
CA PRO A 607 16.06 -16.43 6.02
C PRO A 607 15.71 -17.80 6.65
N GLY A 608 16.13 -18.88 6.00
CA GLY A 608 15.91 -20.26 6.43
C GLY A 608 14.60 -20.88 5.93
N ASP A 609 13.65 -20.07 5.47
CA ASP A 609 12.33 -20.49 5.04
C ASP A 609 12.29 -20.83 3.53
N GLU A 610 11.19 -21.44 3.13
CA GLU A 610 10.97 -22.01 1.80
C GLU A 610 9.53 -21.81 1.35
N VAL A 611 9.35 -21.51 0.06
CA VAL A 611 8.09 -21.68 -0.65
C VAL A 611 8.10 -23.00 -1.41
N VAL A 612 7.02 -23.75 -1.26
CA VAL A 612 6.76 -25.00 -1.95
C VAL A 612 5.59 -24.81 -2.90
N ILE A 613 5.86 -24.86 -4.19
CA ILE A 613 4.90 -24.69 -5.26
C ILE A 613 4.56 -26.04 -5.85
N THR A 614 3.28 -26.41 -5.84
CA THR A 614 2.77 -27.54 -6.61
C THR A 614 2.21 -27.00 -7.92
N LEU A 615 2.90 -27.27 -9.03
CA LEU A 615 2.53 -26.86 -10.37
C LEU A 615 2.03 -28.06 -11.17
N THR A 616 0.81 -27.97 -11.69
CA THR A 616 0.22 -28.98 -12.56
C THR A 616 0.47 -28.62 -14.02
N ALA A 617 1.11 -29.53 -14.76
CA ALA A 617 1.33 -29.42 -16.19
C ALA A 617 0.70 -30.60 -16.93
N LYS A 618 0.32 -30.39 -18.20
CA LYS A 618 -0.21 -31.43 -19.08
C LYS A 618 0.76 -31.73 -20.22
N ILE A 619 1.06 -33.01 -20.44
CA ILE A 619 1.85 -33.50 -21.60
C ILE A 619 0.95 -33.47 -22.84
N ALA A 620 1.35 -32.79 -23.92
CA ALA A 620 0.62 -32.80 -25.19
C ALA A 620 0.75 -34.15 -25.92
N CYS A 621 -0.17 -34.39 -26.86
CA CYS A 621 -0.30 -35.71 -27.48
C CYS A 621 0.78 -36.09 -28.48
N ASN A 622 1.46 -35.09 -29.01
CA ASN A 622 2.51 -35.23 -30.01
C ASN A 622 3.92 -35.28 -29.40
N VAL A 623 4.05 -35.38 -28.07
CA VAL A 623 5.34 -35.52 -27.38
C VAL A 623 5.91 -36.91 -27.67
N ILE A 624 7.12 -36.95 -28.23
CA ILE A 624 7.82 -38.20 -28.59
C ILE A 624 8.38 -38.91 -27.35
N PRO A 625 8.65 -40.23 -27.38
CA PRO A 625 9.34 -40.90 -26.29
C PRO A 625 10.71 -40.30 -26.02
N GLY A 626 11.02 -40.13 -24.74
CA GLY A 626 12.28 -39.58 -24.29
C GLY A 626 12.22 -39.17 -22.84
N THR A 627 13.37 -38.77 -22.32
CA THR A 627 13.47 -38.12 -21.02
C THR A 627 13.34 -36.62 -21.24
N TYR A 628 12.41 -35.98 -20.53
CA TYR A 628 12.15 -34.56 -20.60
C TYR A 628 12.55 -33.89 -19.30
N HIS A 629 13.24 -32.76 -19.45
CA HIS A 629 13.79 -32.00 -18.34
C HIS A 629 13.06 -30.67 -18.19
N ALA A 630 12.78 -30.29 -16.96
CA ALA A 630 12.21 -29.00 -16.63
C ALA A 630 13.24 -28.20 -15.84
N SER A 631 13.38 -26.92 -16.18
CA SER A 631 14.28 -26.02 -15.47
C SER A 631 13.47 -24.93 -14.79
N ALA A 632 13.95 -24.42 -13.66
CA ALA A 632 13.30 -23.33 -12.95
C ALA A 632 14.34 -22.39 -12.35
N GLN A 633 14.05 -21.11 -12.39
CA GLN A 633 14.87 -20.10 -11.76
C GLN A 633 14.05 -19.13 -10.91
N SER A 634 14.66 -18.67 -9.83
CA SER A 634 14.08 -17.66 -8.95
C SER A 634 14.62 -16.28 -9.33
N LEU A 635 13.70 -15.36 -9.61
CA LEU A 635 13.95 -13.96 -9.90
C LEU A 635 13.56 -13.13 -8.68
N ALA A 636 14.38 -12.16 -8.31
CA ALA A 636 14.06 -11.20 -7.25
C ALA A 636 14.49 -9.79 -7.69
N PRO A 637 13.89 -8.72 -7.17
CA PRO A 637 14.37 -7.36 -7.39
C PRO A 637 15.85 -7.27 -7.03
N ASP A 638 16.65 -6.67 -7.91
CA ASP A 638 18.07 -6.49 -7.64
C ASP A 638 18.28 -5.53 -6.46
N PRO A 639 18.89 -6.00 -5.36
CA PRO A 639 19.17 -5.18 -4.19
C PRO A 639 20.10 -4.00 -4.46
N LEU A 640 20.85 -4.03 -5.57
CA LEU A 640 21.78 -2.98 -6.01
C LEU A 640 21.34 -2.30 -7.31
N ARG A 641 20.06 -2.41 -7.68
CA ARG A 641 19.53 -1.73 -8.87
C ARG A 641 19.71 -0.23 -8.82
N THR A 642 19.77 0.41 -9.97
CA THR A 642 19.89 1.87 -10.09
C THR A 642 18.55 2.53 -10.43
N ALA A 643 18.47 3.85 -10.25
CA ALA A 643 17.29 4.61 -10.66
C ALA A 643 17.02 4.55 -12.18
N ALA A 644 18.02 4.16 -12.99
CA ALA A 644 17.85 3.94 -14.42
C ALA A 644 17.14 2.61 -14.74
N ASN A 645 17.28 1.60 -13.85
CA ASN A 645 16.68 0.29 -13.98
C ASN A 645 15.93 -0.12 -12.70
N PRO A 646 14.88 0.62 -12.28
CA PRO A 646 14.23 0.45 -10.98
C PRO A 646 13.51 -0.89 -10.81
N ASP A 647 13.17 -1.55 -11.92
CA ASP A 647 12.46 -2.85 -11.96
C ASP A 647 13.39 -4.01 -12.34
N ARG A 648 14.72 -3.81 -12.29
CA ARG A 648 15.70 -4.85 -12.63
C ARG A 648 15.53 -6.05 -11.71
N LEU A 649 15.24 -7.21 -12.29
CA LEU A 649 15.22 -8.50 -11.60
C LEU A 649 16.54 -9.25 -11.83
N VAL A 650 17.03 -9.91 -10.79
CA VAL A 650 18.21 -10.79 -10.84
C VAL A 650 17.87 -12.21 -10.42
N THR A 651 18.69 -13.15 -10.86
CA THR A 651 18.58 -14.58 -10.56
C THR A 651 19.93 -15.12 -10.08
N PRO A 652 19.98 -16.17 -9.23
CA PRO A 652 21.24 -16.83 -8.90
C PRO A 652 22.06 -17.21 -10.14
N ALA A 653 23.38 -17.01 -10.11
CA ALA A 653 24.22 -17.20 -11.29
C ALA A 653 24.38 -18.66 -11.71
N VAL A 654 24.41 -19.56 -10.74
CA VAL A 654 24.44 -21.00 -11.02
C VAL A 654 23.11 -21.38 -11.67
N ASN A 655 23.17 -21.94 -12.88
CA ASN A 655 22.02 -22.39 -13.66
C ASN A 655 21.03 -21.30 -14.11
N ALA A 656 21.45 -20.03 -14.17
CA ALA A 656 20.63 -18.95 -14.71
C ALA A 656 20.23 -19.21 -16.16
N PHE A 657 19.01 -18.80 -16.53
CA PHE A 657 18.55 -18.89 -17.92
C PHE A 657 19.26 -17.87 -18.81
N PRO A 658 19.38 -18.14 -20.13
CA PRO A 658 19.90 -17.16 -21.08
C PRO A 658 19.14 -15.83 -21.04
N ASN A 659 19.85 -14.72 -21.29
CA ASN A 659 19.29 -13.36 -21.30
C ASN A 659 18.66 -12.90 -19.97
N THR A 660 19.10 -13.46 -18.84
CA THR A 660 18.74 -12.97 -17.50
C THR A 660 19.93 -12.31 -16.81
N PHE A 661 19.63 -11.40 -15.87
CA PHE A 661 20.67 -10.76 -15.08
C PHE A 661 21.06 -11.68 -13.91
N PHE A 662 22.30 -12.13 -13.89
CA PHE A 662 22.83 -13.01 -12.84
C PHE A 662 24.00 -12.40 -12.06
N SER A 663 24.28 -11.13 -12.30
CA SER A 663 25.16 -10.30 -11.48
C SER A 663 24.40 -9.08 -11.00
N TYR A 664 24.78 -8.54 -9.85
CA TYR A 664 24.21 -7.30 -9.36
C TYR A 664 24.55 -6.12 -10.31
N GLU A 665 23.72 -5.08 -10.36
CA GLU A 665 23.89 -4.00 -11.36
C GLU A 665 25.09 -3.12 -11.03
N SER A 666 25.18 -2.70 -9.77
CA SER A 666 26.24 -1.79 -9.29
C SER A 666 27.53 -2.52 -8.93
N TYR A 667 27.55 -3.85 -9.06
CA TYR A 667 28.66 -4.69 -8.62
C TYR A 667 28.72 -6.00 -9.43
N PRO A 668 29.87 -6.36 -10.05
CA PRO A 668 29.95 -7.50 -10.97
C PRO A 668 29.91 -8.87 -10.28
N ASP A 669 29.70 -8.94 -8.96
CA ASP A 669 29.63 -10.24 -8.28
C ASP A 669 28.41 -11.04 -8.75
N PRO A 670 28.60 -12.35 -8.96
CA PRO A 670 27.52 -13.24 -9.29
C PRO A 670 26.53 -13.31 -8.11
N VAL A 671 25.25 -13.35 -8.44
CA VAL A 671 24.19 -13.52 -7.45
C VAL A 671 24.33 -14.92 -6.83
N PRO A 672 24.49 -15.02 -5.50
CA PRO A 672 24.65 -16.29 -4.80
C PRO A 672 23.35 -17.12 -4.82
N GLY A 673 23.50 -18.42 -4.55
CA GLY A 673 22.41 -19.39 -4.66
C GLY A 673 22.53 -20.26 -5.90
N SER A 674 21.45 -20.98 -6.22
CA SER A 674 21.40 -21.81 -7.41
C SER A 674 20.00 -21.96 -7.95
N ASN A 675 19.87 -21.86 -9.26
CA ASN A 675 18.68 -22.28 -9.97
C ASN A 675 18.72 -23.77 -10.28
N TYR A 676 17.57 -24.28 -10.71
CA TYR A 676 17.44 -25.65 -11.13
C TYR A 676 17.61 -25.74 -12.65
N ASN A 677 18.66 -26.44 -13.09
CA ASN A 677 18.83 -26.81 -14.49
C ASN A 677 18.65 -28.32 -14.62
N GLY A 678 17.55 -28.72 -15.26
CA GLY A 678 17.26 -30.12 -15.55
C GLY A 678 18.11 -30.72 -16.66
N ASP A 679 18.77 -29.89 -17.48
CA ASP A 679 19.63 -30.37 -18.57
C ASP A 679 21.00 -30.92 -18.04
N LEU A 680 21.27 -30.80 -16.74
CA LEU A 680 22.49 -31.30 -16.11
C LEU A 680 22.31 -32.74 -15.62
N ALA A 681 23.29 -33.62 -15.91
CA ALA A 681 23.23 -35.04 -15.54
C ALA A 681 23.09 -35.34 -14.03
N ALA A 682 23.36 -34.38 -13.15
CA ALA A 682 23.17 -34.51 -11.70
C ALA A 682 21.73 -34.18 -11.21
N SER A 683 20.90 -33.63 -12.10
CA SER A 683 19.52 -33.18 -11.85
C SER A 683 18.55 -34.17 -12.51
N SER A 684 18.02 -35.14 -11.76
CA SER A 684 17.08 -36.15 -12.29
C SER A 684 15.82 -36.32 -11.44
N ALA A 685 15.62 -35.45 -10.44
CA ALA A 685 14.52 -35.56 -9.47
C ALA A 685 13.16 -35.16 -10.07
N GLU A 686 13.18 -34.42 -11.16
CA GLU A 686 12.08 -33.90 -11.97
C GLU A 686 11.91 -34.63 -13.30
N ASP A 687 12.89 -35.45 -13.70
CA ASP A 687 12.94 -36.12 -15.00
C ASP A 687 11.63 -36.82 -15.29
N VAL A 688 11.01 -36.42 -16.40
CA VAL A 688 9.81 -37.08 -16.90
C VAL A 688 10.26 -38.02 -18.01
N VAL A 689 10.37 -39.30 -17.66
CA VAL A 689 10.51 -40.36 -18.67
C VAL A 689 9.16 -40.56 -19.33
N VAL A 690 9.02 -40.00 -20.53
CA VAL A 690 7.90 -40.25 -21.42
C VAL A 690 8.25 -41.49 -22.21
N VAL A 691 7.57 -42.60 -21.95
CA VAL A 691 7.66 -43.78 -22.80
C VAL A 691 6.46 -43.81 -23.73
N MET A 692 6.66 -44.40 -24.90
CA MET A 692 5.51 -44.95 -25.60
C MET A 692 5.14 -46.26 -24.90
N ALA A 693 3.89 -46.38 -24.44
CA ALA A 693 3.39 -47.70 -24.08
C ALA A 693 3.34 -48.54 -25.36
N ASN A 694 4.02 -49.68 -25.35
CA ASN A 694 3.65 -50.76 -26.24
C ASN A 694 2.43 -51.45 -25.63
N ILE A 695 1.26 -51.12 -26.17
CA ILE A 695 0.03 -51.86 -25.90
C ILE A 695 0.23 -53.27 -26.48
N THR A 696 0.15 -54.29 -25.63
CA THR A 696 0.25 -55.71 -26.01
C THR A 696 -1.04 -56.44 -25.63
N GLY A 697 -1.30 -57.61 -26.23
CA GLY A 697 -2.52 -58.37 -25.94
C GLY A 697 -3.81 -57.77 -26.48
N ASN A 698 -3.76 -56.71 -27.30
CA ASN A 698 -4.91 -56.20 -28.04
C ASN A 698 -5.30 -57.18 -29.17
N VAL A 699 -5.99 -58.27 -28.80
CA VAL A 699 -6.42 -59.35 -29.70
C VAL A 699 -7.95 -59.45 -29.65
N ILE A 700 -8.58 -59.71 -30.79
CA ILE A 700 -10.02 -59.85 -30.94
C ILE A 700 -10.40 -61.22 -31.53
N GLN A 701 -11.53 -61.77 -31.09
CA GLN A 701 -12.03 -63.08 -31.51
C GLN A 701 -13.43 -62.97 -32.14
N ALA A 702 -13.62 -63.60 -33.31
CA ALA A 702 -14.88 -63.59 -34.05
C ALA A 702 -15.97 -64.47 -33.39
N PRO A 703 -17.27 -64.17 -33.59
CA PRO A 703 -18.40 -64.96 -33.11
C PRO A 703 -18.58 -66.27 -33.90
N GLN A 704 -19.54 -67.12 -33.50
CA GLN A 704 -19.78 -68.44 -34.08
C GLN A 704 -20.41 -68.44 -35.49
N ILE A 705 -21.08 -67.37 -35.93
CA ILE A 705 -21.69 -67.23 -37.27
C ILE A 705 -21.10 -65.99 -37.96
N SER A 706 -20.63 -66.12 -39.21
CA SER A 706 -19.88 -65.05 -39.90
C SER A 706 -20.21 -64.88 -41.40
N VAL A 707 -21.30 -65.48 -41.93
CA VAL A 707 -21.74 -65.35 -43.34
C VAL A 707 -23.26 -65.14 -43.43
N PHE A 708 -23.70 -64.12 -44.18
CA PHE A 708 -25.09 -63.63 -44.16
C PHE A 708 -25.63 -63.19 -45.55
N CYS A 709 -26.96 -63.21 -45.74
CA CYS A 709 -27.65 -62.81 -46.98
C CYS A 709 -28.31 -61.44 -46.82
N LEU A 710 -28.02 -60.47 -47.71
CA LEU A 710 -28.31 -59.04 -47.60
C LEU A 710 -27.75 -58.38 -46.35
N LYS A 711 -28.06 -58.92 -45.17
CA LYS A 711 -27.48 -58.54 -43.91
C LYS A 711 -27.56 -59.61 -42.83
N GLY A 712 -26.65 -59.57 -41.86
CA GLY A 712 -26.77 -60.43 -40.69
C GLY A 712 -25.90 -59.99 -39.52
N ASP A 713 -26.35 -60.38 -38.33
CA ASP A 713 -25.80 -59.91 -37.08
C ASP A 713 -24.71 -60.91 -36.65
N PRO A 714 -23.45 -60.49 -36.63
CA PRO A 714 -22.37 -61.35 -36.20
C PRO A 714 -22.50 -61.74 -34.74
N GLY A 715 -23.12 -60.91 -33.90
CA GLY A 715 -23.00 -60.96 -32.45
C GLY A 715 -21.64 -60.45 -31.95
N ILE A 716 -21.45 -60.48 -30.63
CA ILE A 716 -20.33 -59.82 -29.96
C ILE A 716 -18.97 -60.37 -30.40
N ILE A 717 -18.16 -59.51 -31.01
CA ILE A 717 -16.72 -59.71 -31.16
C ILE A 717 -16.08 -59.46 -29.80
N GLN A 718 -15.55 -60.52 -29.20
CA GLN A 718 -14.87 -60.43 -27.92
C GLN A 718 -13.45 -59.89 -28.11
N GLY A 719 -13.18 -58.72 -27.52
CA GLY A 719 -11.84 -58.19 -27.40
C GLY A 719 -11.25 -58.51 -26.03
N MET A 720 -10.03 -59.04 -26.00
CA MET A 720 -9.32 -59.35 -24.74
C MET A 720 -8.76 -58.08 -24.10
N GLU A 721 -8.71 -58.00 -22.78
CA GLU A 721 -8.19 -56.82 -22.08
C GLU A 721 -6.71 -56.58 -22.46
N PRO A 722 -6.35 -55.43 -23.07
CA PRO A 722 -4.98 -55.13 -23.40
C PRO A 722 -4.12 -55.00 -22.14
N SER A 723 -2.85 -55.37 -22.23
CA SER A 723 -1.88 -55.25 -21.14
C SER A 723 -0.64 -54.47 -21.59
N GLY A 724 0.00 -53.78 -20.64
CA GLY A 724 1.10 -52.84 -20.90
C GLY A 724 0.61 -51.43 -21.26
N GLY A 725 1.13 -50.41 -20.58
CA GLY A 725 0.66 -49.02 -20.65
C GLY A 725 -0.19 -48.58 -19.45
N PRO A 726 -0.54 -47.30 -19.33
CA PRO A 726 -1.36 -46.77 -18.24
C PRO A 726 -2.85 -47.01 -18.52
N VAL A 727 -3.61 -47.29 -17.46
CA VAL A 727 -5.08 -47.41 -17.51
C VAL A 727 -5.74 -46.08 -17.10
N PRO A 728 -6.97 -45.75 -17.58
CA PRO A 728 -7.83 -46.56 -18.45
C PRO A 728 -7.49 -46.43 -19.94
N PHE A 729 -7.62 -47.53 -20.68
CA PHE A 729 -7.52 -47.54 -22.15
C PHE A 729 -8.80 -46.99 -22.77
N SER A 730 -8.66 -46.21 -23.85
CA SER A 730 -9.80 -45.85 -24.70
C SER A 730 -9.79 -46.73 -25.95
N TYR A 731 -10.86 -47.48 -26.11
CA TYR A 731 -11.06 -48.32 -27.27
C TYR A 731 -11.72 -47.50 -28.38
N GLN A 732 -11.47 -47.89 -29.62
CA GLN A 732 -12.16 -47.38 -30.77
C GLN A 732 -12.19 -48.51 -31.80
N TRP A 733 -13.36 -49.09 -32.03
CA TRP A 733 -13.50 -50.10 -33.07
C TRP A 733 -13.48 -49.45 -34.44
N GLN A 734 -12.87 -50.13 -35.39
CA GLN A 734 -12.73 -49.68 -36.77
C GLN A 734 -13.25 -50.73 -37.73
N GLN A 735 -13.80 -50.27 -38.84
CA GLN A 735 -14.32 -51.11 -39.90
C GLN A 735 -13.68 -50.78 -41.24
N SER A 736 -13.62 -51.77 -42.12
CA SER A 736 -13.13 -51.66 -43.49
C SER A 736 -13.92 -52.54 -44.43
N SER A 737 -14.21 -52.06 -45.64
CA SER A 737 -14.83 -52.87 -46.69
C SER A 737 -13.80 -53.71 -47.48
N ASN A 738 -12.52 -53.36 -47.43
CA ASN A 738 -11.46 -54.00 -48.21
C ASN A 738 -10.36 -54.67 -47.37
N GLY A 739 -10.39 -54.51 -46.04
CA GLY A 739 -9.45 -55.11 -45.11
C GLY A 739 -8.08 -54.42 -45.04
N GLN A 740 -7.89 -53.29 -45.71
CA GLN A 740 -6.65 -52.49 -45.73
C GLN A 740 -6.90 -51.07 -45.20
N ASP A 741 -7.97 -50.42 -45.65
CA ASP A 741 -8.33 -49.04 -45.30
C ASP A 741 -9.41 -49.03 -44.20
N PHE A 742 -9.01 -48.76 -42.96
CA PHE A 742 -9.91 -48.82 -41.79
C PHE A 742 -10.36 -47.44 -41.32
N THR A 743 -11.65 -47.33 -41.00
CA THR A 743 -12.30 -46.11 -40.48
C THR A 743 -12.90 -46.34 -39.10
N ASN A 744 -12.90 -45.33 -38.23
CA ASN A 744 -13.47 -45.44 -36.87
C ASN A 744 -15.00 -45.60 -36.91
N ILE A 745 -15.53 -46.53 -36.13
CA ILE A 745 -16.96 -46.74 -35.91
C ILE A 745 -17.40 -45.86 -34.74
N ILE A 746 -18.15 -44.82 -35.04
CA ILE A 746 -18.48 -43.77 -34.08
C ILE A 746 -19.21 -44.37 -32.86
N GLY A 747 -18.73 -44.06 -31.65
CA GLY A 747 -19.31 -44.50 -30.38
C GLY A 747 -18.93 -45.91 -29.94
N ALA A 748 -18.30 -46.72 -30.80
CA ALA A 748 -17.82 -48.06 -30.44
C ALA A 748 -16.50 -47.98 -29.67
N ILE A 749 -16.58 -47.55 -28.41
CA ILE A 749 -15.41 -47.25 -27.54
C ILE A 749 -15.26 -48.20 -26.34
N THR A 750 -16.05 -49.27 -26.32
CA THR A 750 -16.05 -50.29 -25.29
C THR A 750 -15.02 -51.39 -25.59
N GLU A 751 -14.66 -52.17 -24.57
CA GLU A 751 -13.67 -53.24 -24.70
C GLU A 751 -14.11 -54.31 -25.70
N HIS A 752 -15.37 -54.74 -25.65
CA HIS A 752 -15.98 -55.63 -26.64
C HIS A 752 -16.81 -54.81 -27.63
N PHE A 753 -17.08 -55.38 -28.80
CA PHE A 753 -17.92 -54.74 -29.80
C PHE A 753 -18.89 -55.73 -30.38
N ASP A 754 -20.16 -55.39 -30.27
CA ASP A 754 -21.23 -56.04 -31.00
C ASP A 754 -21.40 -55.28 -32.31
N PRO A 755 -20.93 -55.83 -33.44
CA PRO A 755 -21.12 -55.16 -34.72
C PRO A 755 -22.61 -55.03 -34.98
N PRO A 756 -23.07 -53.88 -35.48
CA PRO A 756 -24.44 -53.81 -35.92
C PRO A 756 -24.64 -54.81 -37.04
N LEU A 757 -25.88 -55.26 -37.20
CA LEU A 757 -26.36 -56.04 -38.33
C LEU A 757 -25.71 -55.58 -39.66
N LEU A 758 -24.86 -56.43 -40.24
CA LEU A 758 -23.99 -56.05 -41.35
C LEU A 758 -24.69 -56.26 -42.67
N THR A 759 -24.76 -55.24 -43.53
CA THR A 759 -25.36 -55.35 -44.87
C THR A 759 -24.36 -55.59 -45.99
N GLU A 760 -23.08 -55.51 -45.66
CA GLU A 760 -21.98 -55.65 -46.60
C GLU A 760 -20.87 -56.47 -45.95
N SER A 761 -19.94 -57.01 -46.74
CA SER A 761 -18.81 -57.73 -46.15
C SER A 761 -17.89 -56.72 -45.48
N VAL A 762 -17.71 -56.84 -44.16
CA VAL A 762 -16.97 -55.85 -43.38
C VAL A 762 -15.91 -56.53 -42.52
N TYR A 763 -14.70 -55.99 -42.60
CA TYR A 763 -13.57 -56.32 -41.75
C TYR A 763 -13.58 -55.42 -40.52
N TYR A 764 -13.45 -56.00 -39.34
CA TYR A 764 -13.37 -55.28 -38.07
C TYR A 764 -11.99 -55.44 -37.44
N ARG A 765 -11.50 -54.35 -36.84
CA ARG A 765 -10.36 -54.36 -35.92
C ARG A 765 -10.59 -53.38 -34.78
N ARG A 766 -9.90 -53.56 -33.66
CA ARG A 766 -9.96 -52.66 -32.50
C ARG A 766 -8.70 -51.80 -32.45
N LYS A 767 -8.87 -50.47 -32.55
CA LYS A 767 -7.84 -49.47 -32.23
C LYS A 767 -7.91 -49.22 -30.72
N VAL A 768 -6.78 -49.35 -30.05
CA VAL A 768 -6.64 -48.95 -28.65
C VAL A 768 -5.69 -47.76 -28.60
N VAL A 769 -6.11 -46.72 -27.90
CA VAL A 769 -5.29 -45.55 -27.58
C VAL A 769 -5.26 -45.36 -26.07
N MET A 770 -4.14 -44.88 -25.56
CA MET A 770 -4.01 -44.58 -24.14
C MET A 770 -4.87 -43.36 -23.78
N GLY A 771 -5.51 -43.39 -22.61
CA GLY A 771 -6.28 -42.27 -22.09
C GLY A 771 -5.42 -41.01 -22.00
N GLY A 772 -5.71 -40.02 -22.85
CA GLY A 772 -5.03 -38.73 -22.89
C GLY A 772 -4.35 -38.41 -24.23
N CYS A 773 -4.05 -39.40 -25.09
CA CYS A 773 -3.38 -39.20 -26.38
C CYS A 773 -3.87 -40.09 -27.51
N ILE A 774 -4.39 -39.44 -28.56
CA ILE A 774 -5.17 -40.07 -29.63
C ILE A 774 -4.30 -40.54 -30.81
N ASP A 775 -3.01 -40.16 -30.81
CA ASP A 775 -2.20 -40.11 -32.03
C ASP A 775 -1.26 -41.31 -32.24
N VAL A 776 -1.08 -42.19 -31.24
CA VAL A 776 -0.32 -43.45 -31.40
C VAL A 776 -1.20 -44.68 -31.15
N PRO A 777 -1.92 -45.16 -32.19
CA PRO A 777 -2.81 -46.31 -32.07
C PRO A 777 -2.10 -47.65 -32.09
N ASN A 778 -2.52 -48.57 -31.22
CA ASN A 778 -2.25 -50.00 -31.37
C ASN A 778 -3.49 -50.69 -31.94
N PHE A 779 -3.34 -51.48 -33.01
CA PHE A 779 -4.44 -52.16 -33.68
C PHE A 779 -4.40 -53.67 -33.44
N SER A 780 -5.56 -54.28 -33.26
CA SER A 780 -5.70 -55.74 -33.12
C SER A 780 -5.49 -56.49 -34.44
N ASN A 781 -5.52 -57.83 -34.38
CA ASN A 781 -5.80 -58.66 -35.55
C ASN A 781 -7.16 -58.30 -36.18
N ILE A 782 -7.37 -58.69 -37.44
CA ILE A 782 -8.57 -58.37 -38.23
C ILE A 782 -9.50 -59.59 -38.28
N VAL A 783 -10.81 -59.36 -38.20
CA VAL A 783 -11.86 -60.39 -38.43
C VAL A 783 -12.82 -59.96 -39.53
N LEU A 784 -13.20 -60.87 -40.43
CA LEU A 784 -14.13 -60.62 -41.54
C LEU A 784 -15.50 -61.23 -41.27
N MET A 785 -16.54 -60.44 -41.49
CA MET A 785 -17.92 -60.92 -41.56
C MET A 785 -18.43 -60.72 -42.98
N LYS A 786 -18.88 -61.80 -43.64
CA LYS A 786 -19.18 -61.83 -45.07
C LYS A 786 -20.67 -61.67 -45.34
N VAL A 787 -21.06 -60.77 -46.25
CA VAL A 787 -22.45 -60.52 -46.65
C VAL A 787 -22.60 -60.50 -48.17
N GLU A 788 -23.53 -61.29 -48.69
CA GLU A 788 -23.90 -61.40 -50.12
C GLU A 788 -24.94 -60.32 -50.49
N GLN A 789 -24.68 -59.49 -51.52
CA GLN A 789 -25.28 -58.14 -51.65
C GLN A 789 -26.28 -57.88 -52.78
N SER A 790 -26.41 -58.72 -53.82
CA SER A 790 -27.43 -58.46 -54.86
C SER A 790 -28.57 -59.46 -54.73
N LEU A 791 -29.63 -58.99 -54.08
CA LEU A 791 -30.90 -59.70 -53.91
C LEU A 791 -31.99 -58.73 -54.39
N PRO A 792 -33.14 -59.20 -54.93
CA PRO A 792 -34.24 -58.28 -55.18
C PRO A 792 -34.49 -57.58 -53.86
N VAL A 793 -34.53 -56.26 -53.87
CA VAL A 793 -34.69 -55.48 -52.65
C VAL A 793 -36.17 -55.12 -52.57
N PRO A 794 -37.00 -55.90 -51.86
CA PRO A 794 -38.38 -55.56 -51.58
C PRO A 794 -38.40 -54.14 -51.04
N GLY A 795 -39.12 -53.30 -51.73
CA GLY A 795 -39.21 -51.90 -51.42
C GLY A 795 -40.65 -51.50 -51.51
N PHE A 796 -41.10 -50.76 -50.51
CA PHE A 796 -42.30 -49.98 -50.66
C PHE A 796 -42.23 -48.70 -49.86
N LEU A 797 -42.85 -47.66 -50.42
CA LEU A 797 -43.00 -46.37 -49.78
C LEU A 797 -44.22 -46.42 -48.88
N MET A 798 -44.00 -46.04 -47.62
CA MET A 798 -45.02 -45.87 -46.61
C MET A 798 -45.44 -44.39 -46.62
N PRO A 799 -46.75 -44.09 -46.66
CA PRO A 799 -47.21 -42.73 -46.47
C PRO A 799 -47.17 -42.37 -44.97
N ASP A 800 -46.93 -41.10 -44.64
CA ASP A 800 -47.21 -40.60 -43.29
C ASP A 800 -48.72 -40.50 -43.13
N ALA A 801 -49.30 -41.41 -42.35
CA ALA A 801 -50.74 -41.55 -42.25
C ALA A 801 -51.21 -41.67 -40.80
N CYS A 802 -52.36 -41.07 -40.54
CA CYS A 802 -52.99 -41.01 -39.22
C CYS A 802 -54.49 -41.32 -39.29
N VAL A 803 -55.14 -41.40 -38.12
CA VAL A 803 -56.53 -41.86 -37.98
C VAL A 803 -57.57 -41.16 -38.88
N ASN A 804 -57.31 -39.93 -39.36
CA ASN A 804 -58.22 -39.16 -40.22
C ASN A 804 -57.85 -39.20 -41.72
N ASP A 805 -56.77 -39.86 -42.13
CA ASP A 805 -56.26 -39.84 -43.52
C ASP A 805 -56.98 -40.83 -44.49
N GLY A 806 -57.95 -41.62 -44.00
CA GLY A 806 -58.70 -42.58 -44.84
C GLY A 806 -57.89 -43.83 -45.23
N ALA A 807 -58.17 -44.42 -46.41
CA ALA A 807 -57.49 -45.65 -46.86
C ALA A 807 -56.02 -45.38 -47.23
N THR A 808 -55.11 -46.14 -46.64
CA THR A 808 -53.66 -45.97 -46.75
C THR A 808 -53.11 -46.76 -47.94
N TYR A 809 -52.30 -46.10 -48.76
CA TYR A 809 -51.74 -46.67 -50.00
C TYR A 809 -50.24 -46.89 -49.86
N PHE A 810 -49.78 -48.12 -50.11
CA PHE A 810 -48.39 -48.54 -50.03
C PHE A 810 -47.85 -48.80 -51.43
N LYS A 811 -47.00 -47.90 -51.93
CA LYS A 811 -46.46 -47.99 -53.29
C LYS A 811 -45.24 -48.89 -53.31
N ASN A 812 -45.31 -49.99 -54.04
CA ASN A 812 -44.18 -50.88 -54.28
C ASN A 812 -43.12 -50.19 -55.15
N THR A 813 -41.89 -50.25 -54.65
CA THR A 813 -40.68 -49.71 -55.28
C THR A 813 -39.57 -50.75 -55.27
N THR A 814 -39.92 -52.03 -55.23
CA THR A 814 -38.98 -53.15 -55.23
C THR A 814 -38.02 -52.98 -56.38
N VAL A 815 -36.73 -52.86 -56.05
CA VAL A 815 -35.65 -52.72 -57.02
C VAL A 815 -35.21 -54.14 -57.38
N PRO A 816 -35.37 -54.55 -58.64
CA PRO A 816 -34.83 -55.83 -59.09
C PRO A 816 -33.30 -55.81 -59.00
N ASP A 817 -32.67 -56.96 -58.76
CA ASP A 817 -31.22 -57.07 -58.85
C ASP A 817 -30.72 -56.94 -60.31
N ASP A 818 -29.41 -56.69 -60.50
CA ASP A 818 -28.76 -56.41 -61.80
C ASP A 818 -28.92 -57.53 -62.87
N ASP A 819 -29.66 -58.59 -62.57
CA ASP A 819 -29.86 -59.78 -63.42
C ASP A 819 -31.36 -60.10 -63.69
N ASP A 820 -32.30 -59.16 -63.49
CA ASP A 820 -33.75 -59.40 -63.67
C ASP A 820 -34.33 -59.00 -65.04
N ALA A 821 -33.67 -59.41 -66.13
CA ALA A 821 -34.24 -59.24 -67.48
C ALA A 821 -35.39 -60.23 -67.80
N LEU A 822 -35.92 -60.99 -66.82
CA LEU A 822 -36.74 -62.19 -67.06
C LEU A 822 -38.08 -62.30 -66.30
N GLY A 823 -38.44 -61.37 -65.39
CA GLY A 823 -39.81 -61.22 -64.88
C GLY A 823 -40.29 -62.29 -63.88
N ILE A 824 -39.42 -62.70 -62.95
CA ILE A 824 -39.57 -63.93 -62.14
C ILE A 824 -39.91 -63.68 -60.65
N LEU A 825 -40.28 -62.45 -60.27
CA LEU A 825 -40.56 -62.05 -58.87
C LEU A 825 -42.05 -62.17 -58.48
N THR A 826 -42.33 -62.62 -57.25
CA THR A 826 -43.68 -62.77 -56.69
C THR A 826 -43.88 -61.92 -55.43
N TYR A 827 -45.09 -61.40 -55.18
CA TYR A 827 -45.38 -60.43 -54.10
C TYR A 827 -46.51 -60.92 -53.18
N VAL A 828 -46.29 -60.80 -51.87
CA VAL A 828 -47.32 -61.05 -50.85
C VAL A 828 -47.24 -59.97 -49.79
N TRP A 829 -48.36 -59.30 -49.56
CA TRP A 829 -48.57 -58.27 -48.55
C TRP A 829 -49.39 -58.80 -47.38
N ASP A 830 -49.00 -58.41 -46.18
CA ASP A 830 -49.76 -58.55 -44.93
C ASP A 830 -49.71 -57.20 -44.21
N PHE A 831 -50.86 -56.61 -43.92
CA PHE A 831 -50.96 -55.29 -43.29
C PHE A 831 -50.97 -55.33 -41.76
N GLY A 832 -50.89 -56.52 -41.16
CA GLY A 832 -50.78 -56.70 -39.70
C GLY A 832 -51.93 -56.09 -38.89
N ASP A 833 -53.09 -55.88 -39.50
CA ASP A 833 -54.29 -55.31 -38.89
C ASP A 833 -55.24 -56.39 -38.40
N VAL A 834 -55.20 -56.65 -37.09
CA VAL A 834 -56.05 -57.63 -36.41
C VAL A 834 -57.52 -57.22 -36.31
N TYR A 835 -57.86 -55.97 -36.64
CA TYR A 835 -59.23 -55.45 -36.66
C TYR A 835 -59.84 -55.45 -38.08
N SER A 836 -59.10 -55.99 -39.05
CA SER A 836 -59.55 -56.21 -40.42
C SER A 836 -60.68 -57.25 -40.48
N GLY A 837 -61.49 -57.19 -41.54
CA GLY A 837 -62.65 -58.06 -41.72
C GLY A 837 -62.87 -58.39 -43.19
N PRO A 838 -63.86 -59.23 -43.53
CA PRO A 838 -64.05 -59.72 -44.91
C PRO A 838 -64.24 -58.62 -45.97
N GLY A 839 -64.72 -57.44 -45.58
CA GLY A 839 -64.85 -56.26 -46.46
C GLY A 839 -63.59 -55.39 -46.60
N ASN A 840 -62.53 -55.66 -45.82
CA ASN A 840 -61.23 -54.99 -45.84
C ASN A 840 -60.15 -56.00 -45.40
N PRO A 841 -59.72 -56.92 -46.29
CA PRO A 841 -58.88 -58.06 -45.92
C PRO A 841 -57.44 -57.67 -45.54
N ASN A 842 -56.87 -58.36 -44.55
CA ASN A 842 -55.53 -58.06 -44.00
C ASN A 842 -54.34 -58.34 -44.95
N THR A 843 -54.54 -59.07 -46.04
CA THR A 843 -53.47 -59.50 -46.93
C THR A 843 -53.80 -59.23 -48.39
N SER A 844 -52.79 -58.98 -49.21
CA SER A 844 -52.94 -58.78 -50.67
C SER A 844 -51.80 -59.41 -51.45
N THR A 845 -52.04 -59.87 -52.67
CA THR A 845 -51.00 -60.32 -53.60
C THR A 845 -50.77 -59.34 -54.74
N ASP A 846 -51.40 -58.17 -54.68
CA ASP A 846 -51.27 -57.15 -55.70
C ASP A 846 -49.87 -56.53 -55.68
N LYS A 847 -49.43 -56.02 -56.82
CA LYS A 847 -48.10 -55.42 -56.93
C LYS A 847 -47.93 -54.24 -55.96
N ASN A 848 -48.93 -53.37 -55.78
CA ASN A 848 -48.95 -52.30 -54.77
C ASN A 848 -49.98 -52.62 -53.68
N GLY A 849 -49.68 -52.32 -52.42
CA GLY A 849 -50.57 -52.59 -51.29
C GLY A 849 -51.55 -51.45 -51.00
N ARG A 850 -52.77 -51.77 -50.53
CA ARG A 850 -53.78 -50.79 -50.10
C ARG A 850 -54.59 -51.35 -48.93
N HIS A 851 -54.68 -50.61 -47.83
CA HIS A 851 -55.41 -51.05 -46.62
C HIS A 851 -56.03 -49.88 -45.85
N LEU A 852 -57.20 -50.09 -45.25
CA LEU A 852 -57.89 -49.09 -44.42
C LEU A 852 -57.75 -49.43 -42.92
N PHE A 853 -57.04 -48.60 -42.15
CA PHE A 853 -56.88 -48.78 -40.71
C PHE A 853 -57.92 -47.97 -39.92
N SER A 854 -58.51 -48.58 -38.89
CA SER A 854 -59.63 -47.97 -38.13
C SER A 854 -59.27 -47.50 -36.72
N ARG A 855 -58.05 -47.77 -36.24
CA ARG A 855 -57.53 -47.36 -34.93
C ARG A 855 -56.07 -46.95 -35.05
N SER A 856 -55.63 -45.89 -34.36
CA SER A 856 -54.19 -45.60 -34.23
C SER A 856 -53.49 -46.77 -33.54
N GLY A 857 -52.29 -47.09 -34.00
CA GLY A 857 -51.65 -48.36 -33.65
C GLY A 857 -50.35 -48.58 -34.41
N GLU A 858 -49.51 -49.45 -33.87
CA GLU A 858 -48.40 -50.02 -34.62
C GLU A 858 -48.94 -51.21 -35.39
N TYR A 859 -48.90 -51.10 -36.70
CA TYR A 859 -49.22 -52.18 -37.61
C TYR A 859 -47.94 -52.69 -38.22
N THR A 860 -47.87 -53.97 -38.49
CA THR A 860 -46.67 -54.56 -39.07
C THR A 860 -46.95 -54.86 -40.53
N ILE A 861 -46.45 -54.03 -41.44
CA ILE A 861 -46.69 -54.20 -42.88
C ILE A 861 -45.55 -55.02 -43.45
N THR A 862 -45.90 -56.19 -43.94
CA THR A 862 -44.95 -57.14 -44.50
C THR A 862 -45.20 -57.25 -46.00
N LEU A 863 -44.20 -56.85 -46.79
CA LEU A 863 -44.11 -57.20 -48.20
C LEU A 863 -43.03 -58.27 -48.36
N THR A 864 -43.44 -59.47 -48.78
CA THR A 864 -42.52 -60.55 -49.12
C THR A 864 -42.34 -60.59 -50.62
N VAL A 865 -41.09 -60.48 -51.07
CA VAL A 865 -40.69 -60.67 -52.46
C VAL A 865 -39.59 -61.73 -52.52
N SER A 866 -39.83 -62.80 -53.26
CA SER A 866 -38.89 -63.91 -53.35
C SER A 866 -38.52 -64.21 -54.79
N ARG A 867 -37.24 -64.54 -54.99
CA ARG A 867 -36.71 -65.08 -56.25
C ARG A 867 -36.70 -66.60 -56.14
N ALA A 868 -37.61 -67.26 -56.85
CA ALA A 868 -37.71 -68.73 -56.93
C ALA A 868 -37.71 -69.48 -55.58
N GLY A 869 -38.15 -68.86 -54.48
CA GLY A 869 -38.37 -69.52 -53.18
C GLY A 869 -37.15 -69.66 -52.25
N ILE A 870 -35.98 -69.11 -52.60
CA ILE A 870 -34.78 -69.10 -51.75
C ILE A 870 -34.35 -67.65 -51.54
N CYS A 871 -33.84 -67.31 -50.35
CA CYS A 871 -33.61 -65.92 -49.95
C CYS A 871 -34.88 -65.07 -50.08
N PRO A 872 -36.03 -65.46 -49.47
CA PRO A 872 -37.23 -64.62 -49.48
C PRO A 872 -36.87 -63.29 -48.84
N GLN A 873 -36.79 -62.25 -49.66
CA GLN A 873 -36.53 -60.95 -49.13
C GLN A 873 -37.88 -60.43 -48.68
N THR A 874 -37.99 -60.34 -47.38
CA THR A 874 -39.18 -59.81 -46.75
C THR A 874 -38.80 -58.45 -46.24
N ILE A 875 -39.50 -57.44 -46.72
CA ILE A 875 -39.45 -56.15 -46.07
C ILE A 875 -40.70 -56.06 -45.20
N THR A 876 -40.50 -56.37 -43.93
CA THR A 876 -41.44 -56.04 -42.89
C THR A 876 -41.05 -54.71 -42.31
N ARG A 877 -41.98 -53.77 -42.32
CA ARG A 877 -41.78 -52.46 -41.71
C ARG A 877 -42.95 -52.20 -40.78
N GLY A 878 -42.63 -51.79 -39.55
CA GLY A 878 -43.61 -51.18 -38.67
C GLY A 878 -44.19 -49.97 -39.37
N PHE A 879 -45.49 -49.98 -39.55
CA PHE A 879 -46.26 -48.83 -39.97
C PHE A 879 -47.00 -48.31 -38.76
N ARG A 880 -46.47 -47.22 -38.25
CA ARG A 880 -47.13 -46.51 -37.18
C ARG A 880 -48.21 -45.64 -37.76
N PHE A 881 -49.44 -46.07 -37.55
CA PHE A 881 -50.60 -45.28 -37.91
C PHE A 881 -50.90 -44.35 -36.74
N ASN A 882 -50.48 -43.09 -36.88
CA ASN A 882 -50.41 -42.18 -35.76
C ASN A 882 -51.79 -41.72 -35.30
N GLY A 883 -51.91 -41.51 -34.00
CA GLY A 883 -53.01 -40.82 -33.34
C GLY A 883 -52.96 -39.31 -33.59
N LEU A 884 -53.86 -38.57 -32.95
CA LEU A 884 -53.90 -37.12 -33.07
C LEU A 884 -52.72 -36.52 -32.29
N PRO A 885 -51.99 -35.55 -32.87
CA PRO A 885 -50.95 -34.85 -32.11
C PRO A 885 -51.61 -33.80 -31.20
N THR A 886 -50.90 -33.45 -30.13
CA THR A 886 -51.20 -32.29 -29.29
C THR A 886 -49.97 -31.38 -29.24
N ALA A 887 -50.07 -30.19 -29.80
CA ALA A 887 -48.98 -29.24 -29.83
C ALA A 887 -48.75 -28.61 -28.45
N ASN A 888 -47.50 -28.59 -27.96
CA ASN A 888 -47.18 -27.98 -26.67
C ASN A 888 -45.70 -27.56 -26.53
N PHE A 889 -45.45 -26.47 -25.82
CA PHE A 889 -44.11 -25.99 -25.46
C PHE A 889 -44.14 -25.01 -24.28
N SER A 890 -42.97 -24.76 -23.70
CA SER A 890 -42.72 -23.74 -22.67
C SER A 890 -41.51 -22.88 -23.04
N ILE A 891 -41.35 -21.74 -22.39
CA ILE A 891 -40.20 -20.84 -22.55
C ILE A 891 -39.45 -20.81 -21.22
N GLN A 892 -38.12 -20.86 -21.25
CA GLN A 892 -37.28 -20.82 -20.06
C GLN A 892 -37.04 -19.37 -19.62
N GLY A 893 -37.18 -19.14 -18.31
CA GLY A 893 -37.17 -17.81 -17.72
C GLY A 893 -38.59 -17.32 -17.43
N SER A 894 -38.69 -16.19 -16.72
CA SER A 894 -39.97 -15.53 -16.40
C SER A 894 -40.08 -14.15 -17.05
N THR A 895 -38.94 -13.59 -17.47
CA THR A 895 -38.84 -12.30 -18.16
C THR A 895 -38.10 -12.51 -19.47
N TYR A 896 -38.68 -12.00 -20.55
CA TYR A 896 -38.18 -12.19 -21.90
C TYR A 896 -37.87 -10.84 -22.52
N CYS A 897 -36.60 -10.58 -22.81
CA CYS A 897 -36.12 -9.28 -23.25
C CYS A 897 -35.67 -9.32 -24.71
N SER A 898 -36.06 -8.33 -25.51
CA SER A 898 -35.57 -8.20 -26.88
C SER A 898 -34.06 -7.94 -26.92
N GLY A 899 -33.34 -8.44 -27.91
CA GLY A 899 -31.87 -8.36 -27.94
C GLY A 899 -31.16 -9.33 -26.98
N GLN A 900 -31.91 -10.15 -26.22
CA GLN A 900 -31.39 -11.31 -25.49
C GLN A 900 -31.88 -12.61 -26.14
N GLU A 901 -31.04 -13.64 -26.09
CA GLU A 901 -31.36 -14.96 -26.65
C GLU A 901 -32.33 -15.71 -25.73
N LEU A 902 -33.49 -16.13 -26.25
CA LEU A 902 -34.51 -16.88 -25.49
C LEU A 902 -34.45 -18.37 -25.80
N ALA A 903 -34.82 -19.19 -24.81
CA ALA A 903 -34.81 -20.64 -24.89
C ALA A 903 -36.25 -21.22 -24.81
N PHE A 904 -36.66 -21.97 -25.82
CA PHE A 904 -37.96 -22.61 -25.99
C PHE A 904 -37.83 -24.11 -25.78
N GLU A 905 -38.50 -24.59 -24.73
CA GLU A 905 -38.53 -25.97 -24.34
C GLU A 905 -39.73 -26.67 -24.99
N ASP A 906 -39.45 -27.65 -25.82
CA ASP A 906 -40.46 -28.41 -26.53
C ASP A 906 -41.16 -29.44 -25.62
N ARG A 907 -42.50 -29.46 -25.65
CA ARG A 907 -43.35 -30.35 -24.83
C ARG A 907 -44.47 -31.04 -25.60
N ALA A 908 -44.43 -31.04 -26.93
CA ALA A 908 -45.52 -31.57 -27.74
C ALA A 908 -45.65 -33.09 -27.58
N THR A 909 -46.89 -33.58 -27.60
CA THR A 909 -47.21 -34.99 -27.42
C THR A 909 -48.07 -35.49 -28.58
N VAL A 910 -48.25 -36.80 -28.67
CA VAL A 910 -49.21 -37.45 -29.57
C VAL A 910 -49.81 -38.62 -28.81
N ASP A 911 -51.11 -38.81 -28.95
CA ASP A 911 -51.88 -39.76 -28.11
C ASP A 911 -51.37 -41.20 -28.26
N TYR A 912 -50.94 -41.52 -29.48
CA TYR A 912 -50.27 -42.75 -29.82
C TYR A 912 -49.47 -42.52 -31.10
N GLY A 913 -48.19 -42.83 -31.11
CA GLY A 913 -47.34 -42.66 -32.29
C GLY A 913 -46.15 -41.74 -32.02
N GLU A 914 -45.67 -41.07 -33.07
CA GLU A 914 -44.72 -39.97 -32.92
C GLU A 914 -45.17 -38.77 -33.75
N ILE A 915 -44.67 -37.63 -33.35
CA ILE A 915 -44.78 -36.41 -34.11
C ILE A 915 -43.79 -36.52 -35.27
N THR A 916 -44.22 -36.38 -36.52
CA THR A 916 -43.35 -36.56 -37.69
C THR A 916 -42.63 -35.27 -38.07
N ARG A 917 -43.25 -34.12 -37.80
CA ARG A 917 -42.69 -32.80 -38.14
C ARG A 917 -43.20 -31.74 -37.20
N ILE A 918 -42.32 -30.80 -36.87
CA ILE A 918 -42.69 -29.57 -36.19
C ILE A 918 -42.21 -28.37 -36.96
N GLU A 919 -43.09 -27.40 -37.06
CA GLU A 919 -42.81 -26.13 -37.69
C GLU A 919 -42.89 -25.05 -36.61
N TRP A 920 -41.75 -24.40 -36.37
CA TRP A 920 -41.65 -23.25 -35.48
C TRP A 920 -41.73 -21.98 -36.30
N TYR A 921 -42.72 -21.17 -35.96
CA TYR A 921 -42.85 -19.80 -36.43
C TYR A 921 -42.61 -18.90 -35.22
N PHE A 922 -41.38 -18.40 -35.07
CA PHE A 922 -41.01 -17.54 -33.93
C PHE A 922 -41.65 -16.14 -34.02
N ASP A 923 -42.20 -15.80 -35.18
CA ASP A 923 -43.05 -14.63 -35.41
C ASP A 923 -44.17 -15.00 -36.40
N ASP A 924 -45.37 -15.26 -35.89
CA ASP A 924 -46.49 -15.75 -36.71
C ASP A 924 -46.99 -14.73 -37.77
N GLN A 925 -46.60 -13.45 -37.64
CA GLN A 925 -46.87 -12.44 -38.65
C GLN A 925 -45.94 -12.54 -39.87
N LYS A 926 -44.89 -13.36 -39.78
CA LYS A 926 -43.99 -13.71 -40.88
C LYS A 926 -44.06 -15.21 -41.19
N PRO A 927 -45.19 -15.70 -41.74
CA PRO A 927 -45.43 -17.13 -41.93
C PRO A 927 -44.47 -17.81 -42.94
N THR A 928 -43.62 -17.05 -43.63
CA THR A 928 -42.59 -17.57 -44.53
C THR A 928 -41.26 -17.89 -43.83
N GLU A 929 -41.00 -17.32 -42.64
CA GLU A 929 -39.80 -17.58 -41.85
C GLU A 929 -40.05 -18.78 -40.91
N VAL A 930 -40.06 -19.98 -41.47
CA VAL A 930 -40.30 -21.23 -40.73
C VAL A 930 -38.99 -21.94 -40.40
N GLN A 931 -38.83 -22.31 -39.13
CA GLN A 931 -37.83 -23.27 -38.73
C GLN A 931 -38.49 -24.66 -38.62
N VAL A 932 -38.22 -25.51 -39.61
CA VAL A 932 -38.77 -26.87 -39.65
C VAL A 932 -37.84 -27.83 -38.93
N ASP A 933 -38.34 -28.48 -37.89
CA ASP A 933 -37.71 -29.63 -37.26
C ASP A 933 -38.30 -30.92 -37.85
N LEU A 934 -37.51 -31.56 -38.72
CA LEU A 934 -37.81 -32.87 -39.31
C LEU A 934 -37.09 -34.01 -38.56
N GLN A 935 -36.59 -33.75 -37.35
CA GLN A 935 -35.80 -34.71 -36.56
C GLN A 935 -36.50 -35.10 -35.26
N PRO A 936 -37.69 -35.74 -35.35
CA PRO A 936 -38.46 -36.10 -34.17
C PRO A 936 -37.75 -37.10 -33.25
N GLU A 937 -36.81 -37.88 -33.78
CA GLU A 937 -36.00 -38.84 -33.02
C GLU A 937 -35.15 -38.18 -31.94
N LYS A 938 -34.78 -36.90 -32.10
CA LYS A 938 -33.95 -36.17 -31.12
C LYS A 938 -34.70 -35.86 -29.82
N ARG A 939 -36.02 -36.05 -29.77
CA ARG A 939 -36.82 -35.94 -28.53
C ARG A 939 -36.57 -37.09 -27.56
N ASN A 940 -36.09 -38.23 -28.06
CA ASN A 940 -35.82 -39.42 -27.24
C ASN A 940 -34.54 -39.28 -26.38
N ALA A 941 -33.69 -38.28 -26.68
CA ALA A 941 -32.46 -37.99 -25.94
C ALA A 941 -32.66 -37.01 -24.77
N GLY A 942 -33.91 -36.58 -24.53
CA GLY A 942 -34.28 -35.61 -23.49
C GLY A 942 -34.99 -34.40 -24.05
N VAL A 943 -35.40 -33.51 -23.14
CA VAL A 943 -36.16 -32.31 -23.45
C VAL A 943 -35.36 -31.39 -24.39
N ARG A 944 -35.93 -31.07 -25.55
CA ARG A 944 -35.25 -30.24 -26.56
C ARG A 944 -35.44 -28.76 -26.28
N ILE A 945 -34.35 -28.00 -26.35
CA ILE A 945 -34.33 -26.54 -26.21
C ILE A 945 -33.95 -25.92 -27.55
N PHE A 946 -34.81 -25.03 -28.04
CA PHE A 946 -34.59 -24.23 -29.23
C PHE A 946 -34.28 -22.79 -28.82
N LYS A 947 -33.24 -22.19 -29.39
CA LYS A 947 -32.85 -20.82 -29.05
C LYS A 947 -33.20 -19.85 -30.16
N HIS A 948 -33.69 -18.67 -29.80
CA HIS A 948 -34.00 -17.61 -30.75
C HIS A 948 -33.66 -16.23 -30.16
N LEU A 949 -32.90 -15.43 -30.91
CA LEU A 949 -32.60 -14.04 -30.59
C LEU A 949 -33.58 -13.13 -31.32
N TYR A 950 -34.51 -12.54 -30.59
CA TYR A 950 -35.34 -11.47 -31.14
C TYR A 950 -34.52 -10.19 -31.24
N PRO A 951 -34.51 -9.47 -32.38
CA PRO A 951 -33.82 -8.19 -32.49
C PRO A 951 -34.27 -7.22 -31.39
N ALA A 952 -33.31 -6.47 -30.83
CA ALA A 952 -33.60 -5.47 -29.80
C ALA A 952 -34.61 -4.43 -30.34
N PHE A 953 -35.64 -4.15 -29.55
CA PHE A 953 -36.53 -3.02 -29.78
C PHE A 953 -36.80 -2.30 -28.46
N HIS A 954 -37.05 -1.00 -28.57
CA HIS A 954 -37.22 -0.12 -27.41
C HIS A 954 -38.64 0.49 -27.34
N SER A 955 -39.43 0.34 -28.40
CA SER A 955 -40.83 0.78 -28.44
C SER A 955 -41.61 -0.09 -29.45
N PRO A 956 -42.88 -0.46 -29.18
CA PRO A 956 -43.65 -0.23 -27.94
C PRO A 956 -43.07 -0.98 -26.73
N ALA A 957 -43.42 -0.57 -25.49
CA ALA A 957 -42.84 -1.10 -24.23
C ALA A 957 -42.90 -2.63 -24.10
N THR A 958 -43.90 -3.22 -24.74
CA THR A 958 -44.02 -4.65 -24.93
C THR A 958 -44.42 -4.92 -26.35
N ARG A 959 -43.85 -5.97 -26.93
CA ARG A 959 -44.37 -6.58 -28.15
C ARG A 959 -44.96 -7.93 -27.76
N THR A 960 -46.24 -8.13 -28.05
CA THR A 960 -46.78 -9.49 -28.00
C THR A 960 -46.18 -10.24 -29.18
N VAL A 961 -45.39 -11.24 -28.87
CA VAL A 961 -44.83 -12.15 -29.86
C VAL A 961 -45.59 -13.45 -29.75
N SER A 962 -46.17 -13.87 -30.85
CA SER A 962 -46.86 -15.14 -30.95
C SER A 962 -45.94 -16.13 -31.64
N VAL A 963 -45.58 -17.16 -30.89
CA VAL A 963 -44.85 -18.30 -31.42
C VAL A 963 -45.86 -19.37 -31.75
N ARG A 964 -45.96 -19.71 -33.04
CA ARG A 964 -46.80 -20.80 -33.50
C ARG A 964 -45.95 -22.04 -33.67
N MET A 965 -46.32 -23.08 -32.95
CA MET A 965 -45.79 -24.41 -33.09
C MET A 965 -46.85 -25.26 -33.77
N VAL A 966 -46.62 -25.67 -35.01
CA VAL A 966 -47.50 -26.62 -35.71
C VAL A 966 -46.86 -27.99 -35.65
N VAL A 967 -47.63 -28.96 -35.19
CA VAL A 967 -47.16 -30.31 -34.89
C VAL A 967 -47.96 -31.29 -35.73
N PHE A 968 -47.26 -32.09 -36.53
CA PHE A 968 -47.86 -33.08 -37.41
C PHE A 968 -47.58 -34.48 -36.89
N SER A 969 -48.57 -35.36 -36.96
CA SER A 969 -48.38 -36.81 -36.78
C SER A 969 -48.74 -37.59 -38.05
N GLY A 970 -49.20 -36.94 -39.12
CA GLY A 970 -49.52 -37.57 -40.40
C GLY A 970 -49.61 -36.53 -41.50
N THR A 971 -50.20 -36.90 -42.65
CA THR A 971 -50.37 -35.94 -43.77
C THR A 971 -51.44 -34.91 -43.48
N SER A 972 -52.57 -35.30 -42.87
CA SER A 972 -53.60 -34.33 -42.46
C SER A 972 -53.72 -34.13 -40.95
N CYS A 973 -53.31 -35.10 -40.13
CA CYS A 973 -53.34 -34.94 -38.66
C CYS A 973 -52.25 -33.98 -38.21
N ARG A 974 -52.72 -32.79 -37.86
CA ARG A 974 -51.93 -31.75 -37.22
C ARG A 974 -52.71 -31.15 -36.09
N ASP A 975 -51.96 -30.66 -35.13
CA ASP A 975 -52.45 -29.77 -34.11
C ASP A 975 -51.49 -28.59 -34.04
N GLU A 976 -51.99 -27.45 -33.61
CA GLU A 976 -51.17 -26.25 -33.50
C GLU A 976 -51.34 -25.61 -32.14
N LYS A 977 -50.22 -25.16 -31.59
CA LYS A 977 -50.22 -24.32 -30.41
C LYS A 977 -49.63 -22.99 -30.77
N LEU A 978 -50.48 -21.98 -30.73
CA LEU A 978 -50.05 -20.60 -30.68
C LEU A 978 -49.84 -20.24 -29.21
N MET A 979 -48.62 -19.87 -28.84
CA MET A 979 -48.35 -19.27 -27.54
C MET A 979 -47.87 -17.85 -27.74
N SER A 980 -48.65 -16.92 -27.21
CA SER A 980 -48.26 -15.53 -27.13
C SER A 980 -47.58 -15.29 -25.79
N PHE A 981 -46.42 -14.66 -25.84
CA PHE A 981 -45.79 -14.12 -24.66
C PHE A 981 -45.45 -12.66 -24.89
N ILE A 982 -45.26 -11.97 -23.78
CA ILE A 982 -44.94 -10.56 -23.79
C ILE A 982 -43.42 -10.47 -23.87
N LEU A 983 -42.91 -10.14 -25.04
CA LEU A 983 -41.51 -9.78 -25.22
C LEU A 983 -41.36 -8.33 -24.76
N GLN A 984 -40.54 -8.13 -23.76
CA GLN A 984 -40.29 -6.84 -23.16
C GLN A 984 -39.34 -6.04 -24.06
N ALA A 985 -39.64 -4.76 -24.24
CA ALA A 985 -38.68 -3.84 -24.83
C ALA A 985 -37.43 -3.81 -23.95
N SER A 986 -36.26 -3.98 -24.55
CA SER A 986 -35.02 -3.81 -23.80
C SER A 986 -34.76 -2.33 -23.59
N PRO A 987 -34.40 -1.89 -22.39
CA PRO A 987 -34.03 -0.50 -22.14
C PRO A 987 -32.82 -0.09 -23.00
N GLU A 988 -32.83 1.15 -23.49
CA GLU A 988 -31.68 1.73 -24.18
C GLU A 988 -30.94 2.67 -23.23
N LEU A 989 -29.65 2.42 -22.99
CA LEU A 989 -28.84 3.28 -22.13
C LEU A 989 -27.96 4.23 -22.92
N THR A 990 -28.02 5.51 -22.55
CA THR A 990 -26.90 6.42 -22.74
C THR A 990 -26.11 6.51 -21.46
N PHE A 991 -24.80 6.73 -21.60
CA PHE A 991 -23.93 7.06 -20.49
C PHE A 991 -23.04 8.20 -20.99
N ASP A 992 -23.51 9.42 -20.71
CA ASP A 992 -22.84 10.63 -21.16
C ASP A 992 -21.44 10.72 -20.54
N ALA A 993 -20.50 11.37 -21.24
CA ALA A 993 -19.13 11.51 -20.75
C ALA A 993 -19.12 12.20 -19.39
N LEU A 994 -18.40 11.62 -18.43
CA LEU A 994 -18.20 12.23 -17.12
C LEU A 994 -17.10 13.29 -17.26
N PRO A 995 -17.35 14.55 -16.89
CA PRO A 995 -16.31 15.56 -16.92
C PRO A 995 -15.23 15.24 -15.89
N ALA A 996 -14.01 15.72 -16.13
CA ALA A 996 -12.98 15.68 -15.11
C ALA A 996 -13.42 16.52 -13.90
N ILE A 997 -13.15 16.04 -12.69
CA ILE A 997 -13.57 16.69 -11.45
C ILE A 997 -12.41 16.81 -10.47
N CYS A 998 -12.37 17.91 -9.72
CA CYS A 998 -11.34 18.15 -8.71
C CYS A 998 -11.51 17.23 -7.50
N LYS A 999 -10.40 16.78 -6.91
CA LYS A 999 -10.41 15.94 -5.71
C LYS A 999 -11.21 16.55 -4.55
N ASN A 1000 -11.21 17.87 -4.40
CA ASN A 1000 -11.92 18.61 -3.34
C ASN A 1000 -13.38 18.95 -3.69
N ALA A 1001 -13.90 18.50 -4.82
CA ALA A 1001 -15.31 18.70 -5.13
C ALA A 1001 -16.16 17.86 -4.17
N ASP A 1002 -17.28 18.44 -3.73
CA ASP A 1002 -18.24 17.74 -2.89
C ASP A 1002 -18.73 16.44 -3.58
N PRO A 1003 -19.00 15.37 -2.83
CA PRO A 1003 -19.64 14.18 -3.37
C PRO A 1003 -20.92 14.55 -4.12
N PHE A 1004 -21.12 13.95 -5.30
CA PHE A 1004 -22.27 14.25 -6.13
C PHE A 1004 -22.93 12.97 -6.64
N GLN A 1005 -24.23 13.06 -6.91
CA GLN A 1005 -25.00 11.96 -7.47
C GLN A 1005 -24.66 11.77 -8.94
N LEU A 1006 -24.29 10.54 -9.32
CA LEU A 1006 -24.12 10.20 -10.72
C LEU A 1006 -25.51 10.16 -11.39
N THR A 1007 -25.66 10.92 -12.47
CA THR A 1007 -26.92 11.04 -13.23
C THR A 1007 -26.72 10.97 -14.74
N GLN A 1008 -25.48 10.73 -15.19
CA GLN A 1008 -25.06 10.80 -16.59
C GLN A 1008 -25.44 9.55 -17.38
N ALA A 1009 -25.68 8.44 -16.70
CA ALA A 1009 -26.34 7.30 -17.28
C ALA A 1009 -27.85 7.42 -17.11
N LYS A 1010 -28.57 7.24 -18.21
CA LYS A 1010 -30.02 7.25 -18.21
C LYS A 1010 -30.55 6.29 -19.25
N GLU A 1011 -31.74 5.79 -18.97
CA GLU A 1011 -32.56 5.14 -19.96
C GLU A 1011 -33.18 6.23 -20.86
N VAL A 1012 -33.05 6.08 -22.19
CA VAL A 1012 -33.41 7.16 -23.15
C VAL A 1012 -34.75 6.97 -23.85
N ARG A 1013 -35.49 5.91 -23.53
CA ARG A 1013 -36.76 5.55 -24.17
C ARG A 1013 -37.95 5.63 -23.22
N GLY A 1014 -37.73 6.01 -21.98
CA GLY A 1014 -38.75 6.14 -20.94
C GLY A 1014 -39.15 4.81 -20.30
N THR A 1015 -38.29 3.77 -20.36
CA THR A 1015 -38.56 2.48 -19.72
C THR A 1015 -38.41 2.63 -18.20
N ALA A 1016 -39.48 2.37 -17.45
CA ALA A 1016 -39.45 2.43 -15.98
C ALA A 1016 -38.53 1.33 -15.42
N GLY A 1017 -37.75 1.66 -14.39
CA GLY A 1017 -36.73 0.79 -13.83
C GLY A 1017 -35.81 1.49 -12.84
N GLU A 1018 -34.93 0.72 -12.23
CA GLU A 1018 -33.92 1.21 -11.30
C GLU A 1018 -32.52 1.01 -11.86
N GLY A 1019 -31.71 2.06 -11.75
CA GLY A 1019 -30.32 2.06 -12.13
C GLY A 1019 -29.39 2.07 -10.94
N LYS A 1020 -28.27 1.38 -11.04
CA LYS A 1020 -27.23 1.35 -10.02
C LYS A 1020 -25.86 1.63 -10.64
N TYR A 1021 -25.14 2.59 -10.06
CA TYR A 1021 -23.74 2.85 -10.38
C TYR A 1021 -22.82 1.99 -9.51
N LEU A 1022 -21.71 1.55 -10.10
CA LEU A 1022 -20.64 0.78 -9.46
C LEU A 1022 -19.30 1.35 -9.91
N GLY A 1023 -18.33 1.49 -8.99
CA GLY A 1023 -17.00 1.99 -9.30
C GLY A 1023 -16.25 2.46 -8.06
N ARG A 1024 -14.94 2.68 -8.19
CA ARG A 1024 -14.12 3.24 -7.11
C ARG A 1024 -14.62 4.64 -6.74
N GLY A 1025 -14.84 4.89 -5.45
CA GLY A 1025 -15.41 6.15 -4.97
C GLY A 1025 -16.93 6.27 -5.10
N VAL A 1026 -17.64 5.25 -5.63
CA VAL A 1026 -19.10 5.20 -5.69
C VAL A 1026 -19.66 4.44 -4.49
N ASN A 1027 -20.59 5.04 -3.74
CA ASN A 1027 -21.25 4.38 -2.62
C ASN A 1027 -22.49 3.57 -3.06
N ALA A 1028 -23.14 2.89 -2.11
CA ALA A 1028 -24.30 2.04 -2.41
C ALA A 1028 -25.50 2.81 -2.97
N GLN A 1029 -25.55 4.13 -2.78
CA GLN A 1029 -26.60 5.03 -3.23
C GLN A 1029 -26.28 5.67 -4.60
N GLY A 1030 -25.13 5.38 -5.21
CA GLY A 1030 -24.74 5.95 -6.51
C GLY A 1030 -24.09 7.33 -6.42
N GLU A 1031 -23.72 7.77 -5.22
CA GLU A 1031 -22.96 9.00 -5.01
C GLU A 1031 -21.48 8.74 -5.26
N PHE A 1032 -20.85 9.59 -6.07
CA PHE A 1032 -19.42 9.56 -6.31
C PHE A 1032 -18.70 10.56 -5.41
N SER A 1033 -17.70 10.09 -4.66
CA SER A 1033 -16.80 10.89 -3.82
C SER A 1033 -15.41 10.99 -4.46
N PRO A 1034 -15.03 12.16 -5.00
CA PRO A 1034 -13.70 12.39 -5.57
C PRO A 1034 -12.56 12.22 -4.53
N GLU A 1035 -12.82 12.57 -3.27
CA GLU A 1035 -11.83 12.45 -2.18
C GLU A 1035 -11.48 10.98 -1.89
N LEU A 1036 -12.49 10.11 -1.80
CA LEU A 1036 -12.30 8.66 -1.56
C LEU A 1036 -11.70 7.95 -2.78
N ALA A 1037 -12.03 8.40 -4.00
CA ALA A 1037 -11.43 7.88 -5.21
C ALA A 1037 -9.92 8.18 -5.27
N GLY A 1038 -9.54 9.43 -4.94
CA GLY A 1038 -8.18 9.97 -5.06
C GLY A 1038 -7.82 10.33 -6.50
N PRO A 1039 -6.77 11.14 -6.75
CA PRO A 1039 -6.40 11.56 -8.11
C PRO A 1039 -6.10 10.39 -9.06
N GLY A 1040 -6.61 10.44 -10.29
CA GLY A 1040 -6.47 9.38 -11.29
C GLY A 1040 -7.71 9.19 -12.18
N THR A 1041 -7.63 8.29 -13.16
CA THR A 1041 -8.75 7.95 -14.06
C THR A 1041 -9.33 6.57 -13.70
N TYR A 1042 -10.65 6.49 -13.55
CA TYR A 1042 -11.36 5.29 -13.11
C TYR A 1042 -12.56 4.98 -14.03
N SER A 1043 -12.94 3.71 -14.12
CA SER A 1043 -14.15 3.28 -14.85
C SER A 1043 -15.34 3.17 -13.89
N ILE A 1044 -16.45 3.79 -14.28
CA ILE A 1044 -17.76 3.72 -13.62
C ILE A 1044 -18.69 2.89 -14.50
N GLN A 1045 -19.31 1.88 -13.90
CA GLN A 1045 -20.30 1.01 -14.54
C GLN A 1045 -21.70 1.41 -14.07
N TYR A 1046 -22.67 1.40 -14.98
CA TYR A 1046 -24.09 1.59 -14.68
C TYR A 1046 -24.87 0.36 -15.13
N ILE A 1047 -25.58 -0.25 -14.19
CA ILE A 1047 -26.45 -1.41 -14.43
C ILE A 1047 -27.89 -0.94 -14.25
N PHE A 1048 -28.71 -1.09 -15.28
CA PHE A 1048 -30.12 -0.72 -15.25
C PHE A 1048 -30.99 -1.95 -15.29
N THR A 1049 -31.89 -2.08 -14.31
CA THR A 1049 -32.90 -3.12 -14.22
C THR A 1049 -34.25 -2.48 -14.45
N ALA A 1050 -34.82 -2.70 -15.63
CA ALA A 1050 -36.18 -2.25 -15.93
C ALA A 1050 -37.20 -2.97 -15.02
N GLU A 1051 -38.32 -2.31 -14.69
CA GLU A 1051 -39.42 -2.90 -13.91
C GLU A 1051 -40.03 -4.13 -14.60
N ASN A 1052 -39.91 -4.18 -15.93
CA ASN A 1052 -40.29 -5.35 -16.70
C ASN A 1052 -39.31 -6.53 -16.56
N GLY A 1053 -38.22 -6.35 -15.79
CA GLY A 1053 -37.19 -7.32 -15.43
C GLY A 1053 -35.99 -7.39 -16.38
N CYS A 1054 -35.92 -6.57 -17.42
CA CYS A 1054 -34.79 -6.56 -18.35
C CYS A 1054 -33.58 -5.82 -17.79
N VAL A 1055 -32.40 -6.46 -17.85
CA VAL A 1055 -31.14 -5.90 -17.34
C VAL A 1055 -30.18 -5.59 -18.47
N VAL A 1056 -29.63 -4.37 -18.46
CA VAL A 1056 -28.60 -3.90 -19.40
C VAL A 1056 -27.53 -3.11 -18.64
N GLU A 1057 -26.30 -3.06 -19.17
CA GLU A 1057 -25.18 -2.35 -18.53
C GLU A 1057 -24.37 -1.49 -19.52
N LYS A 1058 -23.73 -0.43 -19.01
CA LYS A 1058 -22.84 0.45 -19.77
C LYS A 1058 -21.74 1.02 -18.87
N SER A 1059 -20.57 1.34 -19.42
CA SER A 1059 -19.44 1.91 -18.65
C SER A 1059 -18.95 3.23 -19.23
N GLN A 1060 -18.42 4.09 -18.36
CA GLN A 1060 -17.80 5.38 -18.71
C GLN A 1060 -16.57 5.65 -17.83
N GLN A 1061 -15.61 6.46 -18.31
CA GLN A 1061 -14.47 6.90 -17.51
C GLN A 1061 -14.74 8.22 -16.78
N ILE A 1062 -14.23 8.35 -15.55
CA ILE A 1062 -14.16 9.60 -14.80
C ILE A 1062 -12.71 9.90 -14.41
N THR A 1063 -12.30 11.15 -14.53
CA THR A 1063 -10.94 11.60 -14.14
C THR A 1063 -11.05 12.50 -12.92
N VAL A 1064 -10.35 12.14 -11.84
CA VAL A 1064 -10.21 12.96 -10.63
C VAL A 1064 -8.89 13.72 -10.70
N LEU A 1065 -8.97 15.04 -10.83
CA LEU A 1065 -7.83 15.94 -10.93
C LEU A 1065 -7.25 16.26 -9.55
N PRO A 1066 -5.92 16.37 -9.42
CA PRO A 1066 -5.30 16.90 -8.21
C PRO A 1066 -5.71 18.36 -7.99
N VAL A 1067 -5.74 18.82 -6.74
CA VAL A 1067 -6.12 20.20 -6.38
C VAL A 1067 -4.85 21.00 -6.11
N PRO A 1068 -4.70 22.23 -6.65
CA PRO A 1068 -3.57 23.07 -6.32
C PRO A 1068 -3.59 23.44 -4.83
N VAL A 1069 -2.44 23.76 -4.25
CA VAL A 1069 -2.37 24.21 -2.84
C VAL A 1069 -2.44 25.74 -2.81
N ALA A 1070 -3.42 26.29 -2.09
CA ALA A 1070 -3.52 27.71 -1.76
C ALA A 1070 -3.11 27.90 -0.30
N ASP A 1071 -2.15 28.79 -0.07
CA ASP A 1071 -1.66 29.19 1.26
C ASP A 1071 -1.43 30.70 1.21
N ALA A 1072 -2.33 31.46 1.84
CA ALA A 1072 -2.32 32.92 1.83
C ALA A 1072 -1.26 33.51 2.78
N GLY A 1073 -0.56 32.65 3.54
CA GLY A 1073 0.39 33.04 4.57
C GLY A 1073 -0.27 33.40 5.90
N ALA A 1074 0.54 33.68 6.91
CA ALA A 1074 0.05 34.05 8.24
C ALA A 1074 -0.62 35.43 8.28
N ASP A 1075 -1.60 35.60 9.18
CA ASP A 1075 -2.24 36.89 9.49
C ASP A 1075 -1.20 37.97 9.86
N ILE A 1076 -1.42 39.19 9.38
CA ILE A 1076 -0.51 40.32 9.59
C ILE A 1076 -1.23 41.53 10.21
N SER A 1077 -0.48 42.31 10.99
CA SER A 1077 -0.93 43.62 11.50
C SER A 1077 -0.06 44.73 10.93
N MET A 1078 -0.67 45.81 10.46
CA MET A 1078 0.01 46.92 9.80
C MET A 1078 -0.41 48.26 10.38
N LEU A 1079 0.51 49.23 10.39
CA LEU A 1079 0.23 50.60 10.80
C LEU A 1079 -0.42 51.38 9.64
N GLU A 1080 -1.44 52.20 9.92
CA GLU A 1080 -2.02 53.17 8.97
C GLU A 1080 -0.94 53.95 8.21
N GLY A 1081 -0.99 53.86 6.88
CA GLY A 1081 -0.02 54.43 5.93
C GLY A 1081 1.10 53.48 5.49
N GLY A 1082 1.18 52.26 6.04
CA GLY A 1082 2.15 51.23 5.64
C GLY A 1082 1.74 50.45 4.38
N SER A 1083 2.70 49.73 3.81
CA SER A 1083 2.46 48.71 2.78
C SER A 1083 3.30 47.46 3.05
N GLN A 1084 2.79 46.28 2.70
CA GLN A 1084 3.45 44.99 2.87
C GLN A 1084 3.10 44.05 1.72
N GLN A 1085 4.07 43.27 1.24
CA GLN A 1085 3.80 42.20 0.28
C GLN A 1085 3.13 41.02 0.99
N LEU A 1086 1.95 40.62 0.50
CA LEU A 1086 1.35 39.34 0.84
C LEU A 1086 2.12 38.27 0.05
N ALA A 1087 2.75 37.32 0.73
CA ALA A 1087 3.52 36.26 0.11
C ALA A 1087 2.79 34.93 0.29
N LEU A 1088 2.59 34.22 -0.83
CA LEU A 1088 2.20 32.82 -0.82
C LEU A 1088 3.33 32.00 -0.18
N ASP A 1089 3.10 31.38 0.99
CA ASP A 1089 4.10 30.50 1.59
C ASP A 1089 4.40 29.35 0.60
N SER A 1090 5.68 29.14 0.31
CA SER A 1090 6.11 28.24 -0.75
C SER A 1090 6.05 26.78 -0.28
N LYS A 1091 4.84 26.26 -0.07
CA LYS A 1091 4.54 24.83 0.07
C LYS A 1091 3.64 24.33 -1.06
N VAL A 1092 4.10 24.48 -2.31
CA VAL A 1092 3.48 23.76 -3.45
C VAL A 1092 4.32 22.51 -3.75
N PRO A 1093 3.73 21.30 -3.84
CA PRO A 1093 4.46 20.10 -4.24
C PRO A 1093 5.04 20.25 -5.65
N ALA A 1094 6.32 19.93 -5.81
CA ALA A 1094 6.93 19.71 -7.11
C ALA A 1094 6.29 18.47 -7.77
N GLY A 1095 5.35 18.68 -8.69
CA GLY A 1095 4.66 17.61 -9.39
C GLY A 1095 3.76 18.04 -10.56
N GLY A 1096 3.32 19.30 -10.60
CA GLY A 1096 2.74 19.92 -11.80
C GLY A 1096 3.64 21.07 -12.24
N GLY A 1097 4.01 21.14 -13.52
CA GLY A 1097 4.79 22.26 -14.04
C GLY A 1097 4.14 23.60 -13.66
N ASN A 1098 4.94 24.57 -13.22
CA ASN A 1098 4.53 25.94 -12.92
C ASN A 1098 3.94 26.71 -14.14
N SER A 1099 3.75 26.05 -15.28
CA SER A 1099 3.13 26.61 -16.48
C SER A 1099 1.62 26.38 -16.45
N GLY A 1100 0.86 27.30 -15.84
CA GLY A 1100 -0.60 27.32 -15.98
C GLY A 1100 -1.43 27.75 -14.76
N LEU A 1101 -0.83 27.95 -13.58
CA LEU A 1101 -1.55 28.42 -12.39
C LEU A 1101 -1.94 29.90 -12.52
N ARG A 1102 -3.18 30.23 -12.16
CA ARG A 1102 -3.73 31.58 -12.06
C ARG A 1102 -4.03 31.91 -10.60
N TYR A 1103 -3.76 33.16 -10.21
CA TYR A 1103 -3.95 33.65 -8.84
C TYR A 1103 -5.06 34.70 -8.85
N LYS A 1104 -5.90 34.72 -7.81
CA LYS A 1104 -6.86 35.80 -7.59
C LYS A 1104 -6.98 36.12 -6.10
N TRP A 1105 -6.74 37.36 -5.73
CA TRP A 1105 -6.95 37.89 -4.39
C TRP A 1105 -8.25 38.69 -4.34
N THR A 1106 -9.07 38.50 -3.31
CA THR A 1106 -10.35 39.21 -3.16
C THR A 1106 -10.54 39.69 -1.71
N PRO A 1107 -10.91 40.97 -1.47
CA PRO A 1107 -11.14 42.01 -2.47
C PRO A 1107 -9.83 42.57 -3.05
N ALA A 1108 -9.91 43.21 -4.22
CA ALA A 1108 -8.76 43.90 -4.84
C ALA A 1108 -8.36 45.20 -4.12
N THR A 1109 -9.23 45.69 -3.23
CA THR A 1109 -9.09 46.96 -2.56
C THR A 1109 -7.78 47.01 -1.76
N PHE A 1110 -7.02 48.07 -1.98
CA PHE A 1110 -5.70 48.29 -1.37
C PHE A 1110 -4.59 47.32 -1.80
N LEU A 1111 -4.82 46.48 -2.81
CA LEU A 1111 -3.76 45.72 -3.48
C LEU A 1111 -3.23 46.50 -4.69
N ASP A 1112 -1.94 46.37 -4.97
CA ASP A 1112 -1.34 46.87 -6.21
C ASP A 1112 -1.82 46.08 -7.44
N ARG A 1113 -2.00 44.77 -7.28
CA ARG A 1113 -2.57 43.81 -8.22
C ARG A 1113 -3.30 42.71 -7.46
N ASP A 1114 -4.34 42.17 -8.07
CA ASP A 1114 -5.12 41.10 -7.45
C ASP A 1114 -5.00 39.76 -8.19
N ASP A 1115 -4.19 39.68 -9.23
CA ASP A 1115 -4.09 38.54 -10.15
C ASP A 1115 -2.68 37.91 -10.17
N VAL A 1116 -1.85 38.27 -9.20
CA VAL A 1116 -0.46 37.83 -9.07
C VAL A 1116 -0.25 36.98 -7.83
N ARG A 1117 0.81 36.17 -7.87
CA ARG A 1117 1.21 35.32 -6.74
C ARG A 1117 1.46 36.13 -5.46
N ASN A 1118 2.16 37.27 -5.56
CA ASN A 1118 2.63 38.02 -4.39
C ASN A 1118 2.26 39.52 -4.50
N PRO A 1119 1.00 39.90 -4.23
CA PRO A 1119 0.57 41.29 -4.32
C PRO A 1119 1.07 42.12 -3.14
N VAL A 1120 1.21 43.43 -3.35
CA VAL A 1120 1.52 44.41 -2.30
C VAL A 1120 0.21 45.03 -1.81
N CYS A 1121 -0.04 44.91 -0.50
CA CYS A 1121 -1.20 45.44 0.20
C CYS A 1121 -0.84 46.74 0.95
N ALA A 1122 -1.70 47.76 0.88
CA ALA A 1122 -1.57 49.06 1.57
C ALA A 1122 -2.93 49.55 2.14
N PRO A 1123 -3.48 48.88 3.17
CA PRO A 1123 -4.87 49.06 3.57
C PRO A 1123 -5.12 50.33 4.41
N THR A 1124 -6.33 50.92 4.29
CA THR A 1124 -6.78 52.08 5.11
C THR A 1124 -7.86 51.72 6.15
N LEU A 1125 -8.24 50.44 6.21
CA LEU A 1125 -9.06 49.80 7.25
C LEU A 1125 -8.73 48.29 7.32
N ASP A 1126 -9.14 47.60 8.38
CA ASP A 1126 -8.94 46.14 8.54
C ASP A 1126 -9.49 45.39 7.34
N GLN A 1127 -8.66 44.55 6.72
CA GLN A 1127 -9.00 43.88 5.47
C GLN A 1127 -8.64 42.41 5.53
N VAL A 1128 -9.62 41.55 5.27
CA VAL A 1128 -9.38 40.13 5.02
C VAL A 1128 -9.20 39.95 3.51
N TYR A 1129 -8.13 39.29 3.09
CA TYR A 1129 -7.93 38.88 1.72
C TYR A 1129 -8.08 37.37 1.60
N THR A 1130 -8.86 36.95 0.61
CA THR A 1130 -8.98 35.54 0.20
C THR A 1130 -8.15 35.35 -1.05
N LEU A 1131 -7.12 34.50 -0.96
CA LEU A 1131 -6.40 34.00 -2.12
C LEU A 1131 -7.18 32.83 -2.72
N THR A 1132 -7.32 32.84 -4.04
CA THR A 1132 -7.77 31.71 -4.85
C THR A 1132 -6.66 31.33 -5.82
N VAL A 1133 -6.20 30.08 -5.77
CA VAL A 1133 -5.25 29.52 -6.74
C VAL A 1133 -6.02 28.57 -7.65
N THR A 1134 -5.93 28.76 -8.96
CA THR A 1134 -6.60 27.91 -9.97
C THR A 1134 -5.57 27.32 -10.91
N ASP A 1135 -5.65 26.03 -11.21
CA ASP A 1135 -4.79 25.42 -12.23
C ASP A 1135 -5.28 25.67 -13.67
N GLY A 1136 -4.49 25.18 -14.63
CA GLY A 1136 -4.80 25.29 -16.07
C GLY A 1136 -6.05 24.50 -16.50
N GLU A 1137 -6.54 23.58 -15.66
CA GLU A 1137 -7.66 22.66 -15.93
C GLU A 1137 -8.90 22.92 -15.05
N SER A 1138 -8.96 24.08 -14.38
CA SER A 1138 -10.08 24.67 -13.61
C SER A 1138 -10.19 24.36 -12.11
N CYS A 1139 -9.35 23.48 -11.54
CA CYS A 1139 -9.41 23.19 -10.11
C CYS A 1139 -8.85 24.34 -9.28
N ALA A 1140 -9.61 24.74 -8.25
CA ALA A 1140 -9.26 25.85 -7.39
C ALA A 1140 -9.22 25.45 -5.91
N SER A 1141 -8.33 26.11 -5.19
CA SER A 1141 -8.29 26.11 -3.72
C SER A 1141 -8.16 27.53 -3.22
N THR A 1142 -8.60 27.75 -1.97
CA THR A 1142 -8.58 29.07 -1.35
C THR A 1142 -7.94 29.04 0.01
N ASP A 1143 -7.34 30.15 0.40
CA ASP A 1143 -6.91 30.41 1.76
C ASP A 1143 -7.07 31.89 2.09
N GLN A 1144 -7.10 32.24 3.38
CA GLN A 1144 -7.33 33.61 3.84
C GLN A 1144 -6.17 34.14 4.66
N VAL A 1145 -5.88 35.43 4.47
CA VAL A 1145 -4.98 36.19 5.34
C VAL A 1145 -5.73 37.41 5.87
N ASN A 1146 -5.71 37.58 7.18
CA ASN A 1146 -6.26 38.75 7.85
C ASN A 1146 -5.20 39.85 7.97
N VAL A 1147 -5.50 41.03 7.43
CA VAL A 1147 -4.66 42.23 7.50
C VAL A 1147 -5.32 43.24 8.43
N ARG A 1148 -4.87 43.30 9.67
CA ARG A 1148 -5.39 44.22 10.67
C ARG A 1148 -4.70 45.59 10.56
N LEU A 1149 -5.46 46.67 10.37
CA LEU A 1149 -4.95 48.03 10.33
C LEU A 1149 -5.05 48.72 11.68
N ILE A 1150 -3.89 49.11 12.20
CA ILE A 1150 -3.78 49.86 13.44
C ILE A 1150 -3.81 51.37 13.12
N LYS A 1151 -4.97 52.02 13.34
CA LYS A 1151 -5.20 53.47 13.08
C LYS A 1151 -4.45 54.40 14.02
N ASN A 1152 -4.08 55.60 13.57
CA ASN A 1152 -3.45 56.61 14.42
C ASN A 1152 -4.36 57.01 15.61
N PRO A 1153 -3.83 57.05 16.85
CA PRO A 1153 -4.55 57.61 17.98
C PRO A 1153 -5.02 59.04 17.67
N GLN A 1154 -6.32 59.31 17.80
CA GLN A 1154 -6.86 60.66 17.60
C GLN A 1154 -6.87 61.37 18.94
N ILE A 1155 -5.92 62.29 19.11
CA ILE A 1155 -5.63 62.93 20.39
C ILE A 1155 -6.26 64.33 20.43
N PRO A 1156 -7.35 64.55 21.18
CA PRO A 1156 -7.91 65.88 21.31
C PRO A 1156 -6.95 66.79 22.09
N ASN A 1157 -6.81 68.04 21.65
CA ASN A 1157 -5.93 69.01 22.30
C ASN A 1157 -6.63 69.83 23.40
N THR A 1158 -7.92 69.55 23.68
CA THR A 1158 -8.74 70.27 24.66
C THR A 1158 -9.82 69.35 25.21
N PHE A 1159 -10.14 69.47 26.51
CA PHE A 1159 -11.31 68.86 27.13
C PHE A 1159 -11.82 69.72 28.30
N SER A 1160 -13.07 69.50 28.72
CA SER A 1160 -13.79 70.38 29.66
C SER A 1160 -14.32 69.62 30.87
N PRO A 1161 -13.47 69.30 31.87
CA PRO A 1161 -13.90 68.62 33.11
C PRO A 1161 -14.72 69.54 34.02
N ASN A 1162 -16.00 69.77 33.68
CA ASN A 1162 -16.96 70.63 34.39
C ASN A 1162 -18.14 69.84 35.00
N GLY A 1163 -18.26 68.54 34.73
CA GLY A 1163 -19.26 67.63 35.27
C GLY A 1163 -20.60 67.64 34.55
N ASP A 1164 -20.68 68.15 33.32
CA ASP A 1164 -21.91 68.17 32.51
C ASP A 1164 -22.16 66.88 31.71
N GLY A 1165 -21.24 65.91 31.78
CA GLY A 1165 -21.27 64.63 31.07
C GLY A 1165 -20.62 64.67 29.68
N ILE A 1166 -20.16 65.82 29.21
CA ILE A 1166 -19.58 66.04 27.88
C ILE A 1166 -18.10 66.43 28.00
N ASN A 1167 -17.21 65.61 27.45
CA ASN A 1167 -15.75 65.83 27.49
C ASN A 1167 -15.16 66.02 28.90
N ASP A 1168 -15.79 65.38 29.91
CA ASP A 1168 -15.31 65.40 31.30
C ASP A 1168 -14.01 64.62 31.52
N ASP A 1169 -13.74 63.64 30.65
CA ASP A 1169 -12.47 62.94 30.61
C ASP A 1169 -11.80 63.11 29.24
N TRP A 1170 -10.47 63.14 29.24
CA TRP A 1170 -9.66 63.17 28.04
C TRP A 1170 -9.60 61.79 27.36
N LYS A 1171 -10.56 61.52 26.50
CA LYS A 1171 -10.69 60.26 25.75
C LYS A 1171 -9.95 60.35 24.40
N ILE A 1172 -8.99 59.45 24.20
CA ILE A 1172 -8.22 59.33 22.95
C ILE A 1172 -8.82 58.18 22.15
N LYS A 1173 -9.29 58.44 20.91
CA LYS A 1173 -9.88 57.37 20.08
C LYS A 1173 -8.79 56.48 19.48
N TYR A 1174 -9.09 55.19 19.33
CA TYR A 1174 -8.20 54.13 18.81
C TYR A 1174 -7.02 53.80 19.73
N MET A 1175 -7.00 54.34 20.94
CA MET A 1175 -5.95 54.08 21.91
C MET A 1175 -5.95 52.61 22.34
N GLU A 1176 -7.12 51.97 22.35
CA GLU A 1176 -7.36 50.56 22.62
C GLU A 1176 -6.64 49.60 21.67
N SER A 1177 -6.33 50.04 20.43
CA SER A 1177 -5.56 49.26 19.45
C SER A 1177 -4.06 49.18 19.80
N TYR A 1178 -3.63 49.90 20.84
CA TYR A 1178 -2.27 49.93 21.36
C TYR A 1178 -2.27 49.52 22.83
N PRO A 1179 -2.56 48.25 23.15
CA PRO A 1179 -2.74 47.80 24.54
C PRO A 1179 -1.48 47.94 25.40
N GLN A 1180 -0.31 48.11 24.77
CA GLN A 1180 0.98 48.32 25.43
C GLN A 1180 1.37 49.80 25.51
N ALA A 1181 0.55 50.72 24.98
CA ALA A 1181 0.92 52.13 24.90
C ALA A 1181 1.00 52.78 26.26
N THR A 1182 1.97 53.67 26.43
CA THR A 1182 2.14 54.49 27.64
C THR A 1182 1.70 55.91 27.36
N ILE A 1183 0.88 56.49 28.24
CA ILE A 1183 0.37 57.87 28.18
C ILE A 1183 0.88 58.63 29.40
N VAL A 1184 1.60 59.72 29.19
CA VAL A 1184 2.11 60.58 30.26
C VAL A 1184 1.74 62.03 30.00
N ILE A 1185 1.25 62.74 31.02
CA ILE A 1185 0.91 64.17 30.93
C ILE A 1185 1.73 64.94 31.95
N PHE A 1186 2.23 66.09 31.53
CA PHE A 1186 3.08 67.00 32.29
C PHE A 1186 2.43 68.38 32.37
N ASN A 1187 2.63 69.09 33.49
CA ASN A 1187 2.35 70.51 33.55
C ASN A 1187 3.43 71.33 32.83
N ARG A 1188 3.24 72.67 32.74
CA ARG A 1188 4.19 73.59 32.10
C ARG A 1188 5.61 73.60 32.67
N PHE A 1189 5.81 73.05 33.87
CA PHE A 1189 7.11 72.96 34.54
C PHE A 1189 7.76 71.58 34.37
N GLY A 1190 7.20 70.70 33.53
CA GLY A 1190 7.70 69.34 33.30
C GLY A 1190 7.37 68.34 34.40
N THR A 1191 6.50 68.70 35.35
CA THR A 1191 6.06 67.76 36.40
C THR A 1191 4.98 66.82 35.86
N LYS A 1192 5.17 65.52 36.01
CA LYS A 1192 4.19 64.49 35.62
C LYS A 1192 2.93 64.57 36.49
N VAL A 1193 1.79 64.85 35.87
CA VAL A 1193 0.48 65.01 36.51
C VAL A 1193 -0.48 63.86 36.21
N PHE A 1194 -0.23 63.07 35.15
CA PHE A 1194 -0.94 61.84 34.85
C PHE A 1194 0.01 60.83 34.21
N SER A 1195 -0.19 59.56 34.51
CA SER A 1195 0.52 58.44 33.90
C SER A 1195 -0.47 57.29 33.81
N GLY A 1196 -0.60 56.72 32.63
CA GLY A 1196 -1.46 55.57 32.41
C GLY A 1196 -1.03 54.82 31.16
N ASP A 1197 -1.81 53.82 30.82
CA ASP A 1197 -1.72 53.05 29.59
C ASP A 1197 -3.04 53.17 28.81
N ALA A 1198 -3.14 52.48 27.67
CA ALA A 1198 -4.35 52.46 26.86
C ALA A 1198 -5.60 51.88 27.56
N LYS A 1199 -5.44 51.16 28.68
CA LYS A 1199 -6.54 50.56 29.47
C LYS A 1199 -6.90 51.38 30.70
N SER A 1200 -6.07 52.36 31.04
CA SER A 1200 -6.27 53.25 32.18
C SER A 1200 -7.51 54.11 32.00
N LYS A 1201 -8.16 54.48 33.11
CA LYS A 1201 -9.27 55.44 33.06
C LYS A 1201 -8.77 56.72 32.35
N PRO A 1202 -9.50 57.23 31.34
CA PRO A 1202 -9.19 58.51 30.69
C PRO A 1202 -8.98 59.62 31.73
N TRP A 1203 -8.03 60.52 31.47
CA TRP A 1203 -7.65 61.53 32.46
C TRP A 1203 -8.75 62.57 32.65
N ASP A 1204 -9.17 62.78 33.90
CA ASP A 1204 -10.27 63.67 34.28
C ASP A 1204 -9.81 65.09 34.65
N GLY A 1205 -8.55 65.44 34.35
CA GLY A 1205 -7.98 66.75 34.67
C GLY A 1205 -7.67 66.97 36.15
N LYS A 1206 -7.58 65.89 36.94
CA LYS A 1206 -7.18 65.95 38.36
C LYS A 1206 -5.75 65.44 38.55
N PHE A 1207 -5.12 65.89 39.64
CA PHE A 1207 -3.86 65.33 40.15
C PHE A 1207 -3.98 65.12 41.66
N LYS A 1208 -3.74 63.89 42.14
CA LYS A 1208 -3.92 63.49 43.54
C LYS A 1208 -5.32 63.82 44.09
N GLY A 1209 -6.35 63.63 43.26
CA GLY A 1209 -7.76 63.87 43.61
C GLY A 1209 -8.20 65.34 43.59
N LYS A 1210 -7.31 66.30 43.29
CA LYS A 1210 -7.64 67.73 43.20
C LYS A 1210 -7.66 68.20 41.76
N ASP A 1211 -8.58 69.13 41.49
CA ASP A 1211 -8.73 69.81 40.21
C ASP A 1211 -7.48 70.60 39.83
N LEU A 1212 -6.93 70.31 38.65
CA LEU A 1212 -5.83 71.10 38.12
C LEU A 1212 -6.33 72.43 37.56
N PRO A 1213 -5.52 73.51 37.58
CA PRO A 1213 -5.90 74.80 37.03
C PRO A 1213 -6.18 74.75 35.52
N ILE A 1214 -7.08 75.62 35.04
CA ILE A 1214 -7.28 75.93 33.62
C ILE A 1214 -5.93 76.34 33.03
N GLY A 1215 -5.58 75.74 31.90
CA GLY A 1215 -4.32 76.00 31.23
C GLY A 1215 -3.84 74.82 30.41
N THR A 1216 -2.68 75.02 29.78
CA THR A 1216 -2.08 74.06 28.87
C THR A 1216 -1.10 73.14 29.59
N TYR A 1217 -1.25 71.84 29.31
CA TYR A 1217 -0.42 70.72 29.75
C TYR A 1217 0.17 70.06 28.51
N PHE A 1218 1.16 69.18 28.69
CA PHE A 1218 1.87 68.53 27.60
C PHE A 1218 1.79 67.02 27.75
N TYR A 1219 1.47 66.30 26.69
CA TYR A 1219 1.40 64.85 26.72
C TYR A 1219 2.53 64.22 25.89
N VAL A 1220 2.91 63.02 26.29
CA VAL A 1220 3.76 62.10 25.53
C VAL A 1220 3.08 60.74 25.55
N ILE A 1221 2.82 60.19 24.36
CA ILE A 1221 2.20 58.89 24.15
C ILE A 1221 3.17 58.03 23.35
N ASP A 1222 3.63 56.95 23.94
CA ASP A 1222 4.46 55.96 23.27
C ASP A 1222 3.62 54.72 22.94
N PRO A 1223 3.33 54.45 21.66
CA PRO A 1223 2.48 53.33 21.27
C PRO A 1223 3.14 51.94 21.39
N HIS A 1224 4.47 51.86 21.57
CA HIS A 1224 5.26 50.61 21.72
C HIS A 1224 5.04 49.55 20.62
N ASN A 1225 4.75 49.95 19.39
CA ASN A 1225 4.50 49.05 18.27
C ASN A 1225 5.16 49.48 16.95
N GLY A 1226 6.28 50.22 17.04
CA GLY A 1226 7.02 50.73 15.89
C GLY A 1226 6.54 52.08 15.36
N ARG A 1227 5.42 52.64 15.85
CA ARG A 1227 5.06 54.05 15.61
C ARG A 1227 5.96 55.01 16.38
N LYS A 1228 6.23 56.18 15.80
CA LYS A 1228 6.91 57.29 16.51
C LYS A 1228 6.08 57.73 17.71
N THR A 1229 6.77 58.11 18.79
CA THR A 1229 6.17 58.72 19.98
C THR A 1229 5.38 59.97 19.58
N LEU A 1230 4.16 60.09 20.07
CA LEU A 1230 3.26 61.22 19.83
C LEU A 1230 3.36 62.19 21.01
N SER A 1231 3.61 63.46 20.73
CA SER A 1231 3.68 64.48 21.76
C SER A 1231 2.94 65.73 21.33
N GLY A 1232 2.33 66.42 22.28
CA GLY A 1232 1.59 67.65 21.99
C GLY A 1232 1.10 68.32 23.26
N SER A 1233 0.27 69.33 23.08
CA SER A 1233 -0.35 70.06 24.18
C SER A 1233 -1.82 69.69 24.34
N ILE A 1234 -2.29 69.70 25.58
CA ILE A 1234 -3.70 69.59 25.95
C ILE A 1234 -4.11 70.73 26.88
N THR A 1235 -5.21 71.39 26.58
CA THR A 1235 -5.76 72.48 27.40
C THR A 1235 -6.97 72.01 28.19
N ILE A 1236 -6.95 72.27 29.50
CA ILE A 1236 -8.14 72.12 30.35
C ILE A 1236 -8.94 73.42 30.25
N LEU A 1237 -10.20 73.32 29.85
CA LEU A 1237 -11.22 74.38 29.97
C LEU A 1237 -12.20 73.98 31.09
N ARG A 1238 -12.80 74.92 31.82
CA ARG A 1238 -13.88 74.61 32.76
C ARG A 1238 -15.02 75.58 32.59
#